data_AF-A0A397D2F5-F1
#
_entry.id   AF-A0A397D2F5-F1
#
_cell.length_a   1.000
_cell.length_b   1.000
_cell.length_c   1.000
_cell.angle_alpha   90.00
_cell.angle_beta   90.00
_cell.angle_gamma   90.00
#
_symmetry.space_group_name_H-M   'P 1'
#
loop_
_entity.id
_entity.type
_entity.pdbx_description
1 polymer ?
#
loop_
_entity_poly.entity_id
_entity_poly.type
_entity_poly.pdbx_seq_one_letter_code
_entity_poly.pdbx_strand_id
1 'polypeptide(L)'
;MSASSFDETEELVNWIRDRIRLPGYTQAKWTPSDSACVKDFADSLNIPALFISTNTAHVLRVGTTAPRDATTIMYFVKNGQVSVKPTTAVTALQFGTIHGEGISSLLQLMNTFYMQRLQQETSWPESIQKEFTAQFYRFMSSLTETVSRGCGKTVLYLPPIALDKANYKDKDLLQQLESTVIHWTRQIKEVVNNQDNAHDAEGAGPLEEIKFWEHRTEDLSGITDQLNRPGVKDIVDILSLAKSSYLQPFETLSQIIKQGSFEANDNLRFLKKLCPICEQMATASPFDIPSLLPKLLTSIRLIWMYSRFYNTEDRITSLLRKVSNEIISVCCKTISLQHIFNGDVEGSIRNLEETIECGVAWKTIYYSVAKSVNQASTSTTTSSSTPPVKWKFDDTSIFAQVDAFVQRCRELLEVCEGQIQFARKGQGSSSLPCFGGNRGQEIVKSLMGIETQFHQHIDRLRRLEYDILDVKITFWHTDFNVFKNGVKDLEAMTQNVINAAFDSVSTISAGCDLLQAFQTIAKREAIRRCVEKRTVDVYGMFKAEVVTVRNLFEKNKAVPPLSITEPQYAGAALWARGLQLRVKEDLARLALLTSLPRGAVELDEAQTQFDGLKAVLHDYIQKKYNDWIDELNSLGTTNLNSRLENPLMTKTSLALDAAVPTAASASTAGGVAGGNGAPGQTNPNPHALDVTNADKLLGRSNKGFLHCNFDRPLLQLFAEVHYWQYFNGEIQIPYIAHDICNQKEQLRVLREHVTLVVRDYNRILHELSTTERRLFDDIIRKLDRRIQPGLAKLTWLSKGVVEWYVNDCRKHCEATYRIVREFQDNKDVVASNCKMIAGLMHISIERNNVYDDGVFEVKQVSHRAAMETKLKAAYENIRSTMSAMYVHFTAGPGDVQREWARFVERADKTLEDSLRQSVKKSLQELSKAINGDAKTDPHPLFRVHVILEDGKVEFNPLMVNLTQMVNTAAKEIFNVISVVPRLTATVNGRADDHPPQPSTTTTITTDAPTQPVDGSESATSPTAVVAGAATTSSSGSHTSSFYQSIFNDEEILKVLVHIMNGMSASATELQKYLGYWDKYKLLWNQDKQAFIRR
;
A
#
# COMPACT_ATOMS: atom_id res chain seq x y z
N MET A 1 52.41 71.71 -36.78
CA MET A 1 51.73 70.73 -35.92
C MET A 1 51.64 69.40 -36.68
N SER A 2 52.26 68.37 -36.10
CA SER A 2 51.98 66.92 -36.23
C SER A 2 51.98 66.21 -37.60
N ALA A 3 53.11 66.18 -38.31
CA ALA A 3 53.32 65.17 -39.36
C ALA A 3 54.71 64.50 -39.37
N SER A 4 55.75 65.05 -38.72
CA SER A 4 57.11 64.47 -38.73
C SER A 4 57.45 63.55 -37.55
N SER A 5 56.76 63.67 -36.40
CA SER A 5 57.08 62.85 -35.22
C SER A 5 56.67 61.37 -35.34
N PHE A 6 55.73 61.08 -36.25
CA PHE A 6 55.25 59.72 -36.49
C PHE A 6 56.29 58.88 -37.25
N ASP A 7 57.09 59.51 -38.12
CA ASP A 7 58.08 58.81 -38.95
C ASP A 7 59.37 58.52 -38.15
N GLU A 8 59.85 59.50 -37.36
CA GLU A 8 61.05 59.35 -36.52
C GLU A 8 60.89 58.25 -35.44
N THR A 9 59.69 58.09 -34.87
CA THR A 9 59.44 57.06 -33.86
C THR A 9 59.36 55.65 -34.47
N GLU A 10 58.89 55.51 -35.70
CA GLU A 10 58.93 54.23 -36.42
C GLU A 10 60.34 53.85 -36.85
N GLU A 11 61.17 54.82 -37.27
CA GLU A 11 62.58 54.58 -37.54
C GLU A 11 63.33 54.05 -36.31
N LEU A 12 63.03 54.56 -35.10
CA LEU A 12 63.63 54.06 -33.86
C LEU A 12 63.17 52.64 -33.50
N VAL A 13 61.87 52.34 -33.68
CA VAL A 13 61.33 50.99 -33.49
C VAL A 13 62.02 50.01 -34.45
N ASN A 14 62.17 50.39 -35.72
CA ASN A 14 62.89 49.60 -36.71
C ASN A 14 64.38 49.43 -36.32
N TRP A 15 65.02 50.49 -35.83
CA TRP A 15 66.42 50.47 -35.39
C TRP A 15 66.66 49.47 -34.24
N ILE A 16 65.75 49.42 -33.26
CA ILE A 16 65.78 48.46 -32.15
C ILE A 16 65.50 47.06 -32.68
N ARG A 17 64.46 46.90 -33.50
CA ARG A 17 64.03 45.62 -34.09
C ARG A 17 65.15 44.94 -34.88
N ASP A 18 65.91 45.68 -35.68
CA ASP A 18 66.99 45.15 -36.52
C ASP A 18 68.22 44.71 -35.72
N ARG A 19 68.37 45.21 -34.49
CA ARG A 19 69.48 44.89 -33.59
C ARG A 19 69.17 43.76 -32.63
N ILE A 20 67.96 43.21 -32.64
CA ILE A 20 67.61 42.05 -31.81
C ILE A 20 68.47 40.86 -32.23
N ARG A 21 69.22 40.32 -31.28
CA ARG A 21 70.08 39.13 -31.44
C ARG A 21 69.73 38.10 -30.38
N LEU A 22 68.48 37.62 -30.44
CA LEU A 22 67.95 36.57 -29.55
C LEU A 22 67.86 35.22 -30.31
N PRO A 23 68.18 34.08 -29.66
CA PRO A 23 68.03 32.76 -30.26
C PRO A 23 66.57 32.49 -30.67
N GLY A 24 66.33 32.15 -31.94
CA GLY A 24 64.97 31.81 -32.44
C GLY A 24 64.04 33.01 -32.66
N TYR A 25 64.57 34.23 -32.64
CA TYR A 25 63.83 35.43 -33.06
C TYR A 25 63.75 35.52 -34.59
N THR A 26 62.55 35.80 -35.08
CA THR A 26 62.28 36.20 -36.46
C THR A 26 61.42 37.46 -36.44
N GLN A 27 61.60 38.36 -37.41
CA GLN A 27 60.85 39.62 -37.47
C GLN A 27 59.32 39.42 -37.47
N ALA A 28 58.83 38.25 -37.95
CA ALA A 28 57.42 37.87 -37.95
C ALA A 28 56.81 37.71 -36.54
N LYS A 29 57.62 37.56 -35.48
CA LYS A 29 57.15 37.46 -34.09
C LYS A 29 56.94 38.82 -33.42
N TRP A 30 57.25 39.92 -34.09
CA TRP A 30 57.09 41.28 -33.58
C TRP A 30 55.63 41.73 -33.69
N THR A 31 55.04 42.17 -32.57
CA THR A 31 53.64 42.59 -32.52
C THR A 31 53.49 44.10 -32.48
N PRO A 32 52.32 44.65 -32.83
CA PRO A 32 52.04 46.08 -32.65
C PRO A 32 52.17 46.56 -31.19
N SER A 33 51.91 45.67 -30.23
CA SER A 33 52.10 45.96 -28.80
C SER A 33 53.57 46.16 -28.43
N ASP A 34 54.48 45.44 -29.08
CA ASP A 34 55.93 45.59 -28.88
C ASP A 34 56.41 46.94 -29.40
N SER A 35 55.91 47.36 -30.57
CA SER A 35 56.17 48.71 -31.10
C SER A 35 55.68 49.81 -30.16
N ALA A 36 54.51 49.64 -29.54
CA ALA A 36 53.98 50.60 -28.58
C ALA A 36 54.86 50.72 -27.32
N CYS A 37 55.35 49.58 -26.80
CA CYS A 37 56.26 49.56 -25.65
C CYS A 37 57.60 50.26 -25.95
N VAL A 38 58.15 50.07 -27.15
CA VAL A 38 59.37 50.77 -27.58
C VAL A 38 59.15 52.28 -27.70
N LYS A 39 58.00 52.70 -28.23
CA LYS A 39 57.64 54.13 -28.33
C LYS A 39 57.53 54.77 -26.95
N ASP A 40 56.85 54.11 -26.01
CA ASP A 40 56.73 54.59 -24.63
C ASP A 40 58.10 54.68 -23.93
N PHE A 41 58.97 53.68 -24.13
CA PHE A 41 60.36 53.74 -23.69
C PHE A 41 61.13 54.92 -24.28
N ALA A 42 60.99 55.21 -25.58
CA ALA A 42 61.73 56.28 -26.24
C ALA A 42 61.33 57.68 -25.77
N ASP A 43 60.01 57.90 -25.62
CA ASP A 43 59.42 59.21 -25.30
C ASP A 43 59.47 59.51 -23.80
N SER A 44 59.32 58.50 -22.94
CA SER A 44 59.26 58.69 -21.49
C SER A 44 60.64 58.87 -20.84
N LEU A 45 60.83 59.97 -20.13
CA LEU A 45 62.04 60.24 -19.34
C LEU A 45 62.18 59.32 -18.11
N ASN A 46 61.07 58.74 -17.65
CA ASN A 46 61.00 57.92 -16.43
C ASN A 46 61.22 56.43 -16.66
N ILE A 47 61.38 56.00 -17.91
CA ILE A 47 61.63 54.61 -18.27
C ILE A 47 63.12 54.46 -18.63
N PRO A 48 63.96 53.97 -17.71
CA PRO A 48 65.42 53.95 -17.89
C PRO A 48 65.89 52.80 -18.79
N ALA A 49 65.09 51.73 -18.93
CA ALA A 49 65.49 50.52 -19.63
C ALA A 49 64.34 49.83 -20.36
N LEU A 50 64.70 49.15 -21.44
CA LEU A 50 63.85 48.26 -22.23
C LEU A 50 64.50 46.87 -22.26
N PHE A 51 63.70 45.84 -22.07
CA PHE A 51 64.12 44.44 -22.05
C PHE A 51 63.34 43.64 -23.10
N ILE A 52 64.07 42.81 -23.84
CA ILE A 52 63.54 41.94 -24.88
C ILE A 52 64.00 40.53 -24.57
N SER A 53 63.06 39.58 -24.47
CA SER A 53 63.34 38.17 -24.17
C SER A 53 62.39 37.23 -24.90
N THR A 54 62.72 35.94 -24.92
CA THR A 54 61.86 34.87 -25.43
C THR A 54 61.60 33.83 -24.33
N ASN A 55 60.33 33.43 -24.13
CA ASN A 55 59.98 32.37 -23.17
C ASN A 55 60.24 30.95 -23.74
N THR A 56 60.13 29.90 -22.93
CA THR A 56 60.21 28.47 -23.32
C THR A 56 59.25 28.08 -24.45
N ALA A 57 58.12 28.79 -24.60
CA ALA A 57 57.20 28.67 -25.73
C ALA A 57 57.60 29.46 -27.00
N HIS A 58 58.83 30.00 -27.05
CA HIS A 58 59.37 30.84 -28.15
C HIS A 58 58.59 32.12 -28.49
N VAL A 59 57.77 32.61 -27.54
CA VAL A 59 57.03 33.88 -27.64
C VAL A 59 57.93 35.04 -27.23
N LEU A 60 57.95 36.10 -28.04
CA LEU A 60 58.69 37.34 -27.77
C LEU A 60 57.99 38.13 -26.67
N ARG A 61 58.76 38.66 -25.71
CA ARG A 61 58.29 39.60 -24.69
C ARG A 61 59.16 40.85 -24.74
N VAL A 62 58.53 41.98 -25.06
CA VAL A 62 59.11 43.32 -24.95
C VAL A 62 58.47 44.03 -23.76
N GLY A 63 59.30 44.53 -22.85
CA GLY A 63 58.82 45.20 -21.66
C GLY A 63 59.86 46.14 -21.05
N THR A 64 59.42 47.02 -20.17
CA THR A 64 60.28 47.98 -19.47
C THR A 64 60.78 47.47 -18.11
N THR A 65 60.30 46.28 -17.72
CA THR A 65 60.71 45.57 -16.51
C THR A 65 61.52 44.33 -16.87
N ALA A 66 62.55 44.04 -16.07
CA ALA A 66 63.41 42.89 -16.30
C ALA A 66 62.64 41.57 -16.07
N PRO A 67 62.59 40.66 -17.06
CA PRO A 67 61.90 39.38 -16.93
C PRO A 67 62.67 38.43 -16.00
N ARG A 68 61.98 37.76 -15.07
CA ARG A 68 62.58 36.81 -14.11
C ARG A 68 62.81 35.41 -14.69
N ASP A 69 62.04 35.02 -15.71
CA ASP A 69 61.98 33.65 -16.20
C ASP A 69 62.73 33.45 -17.54
N ALA A 70 63.45 34.47 -18.01
CA ALA A 70 64.08 34.47 -19.33
C ALA A 70 65.54 34.00 -19.27
N THR A 71 65.89 33.04 -20.13
CA THR A 71 67.25 32.49 -20.25
C THR A 71 68.19 33.34 -21.10
N THR A 72 67.66 34.21 -21.96
CA THR A 72 68.45 35.18 -22.71
C THR A 72 67.66 36.49 -22.79
N ILE A 73 68.30 37.57 -22.37
CA ILE A 73 67.68 38.90 -22.29
C ILE A 73 68.56 39.87 -23.06
N MET A 74 67.98 40.56 -24.03
CA MET A 74 68.60 41.73 -24.64
C MET A 74 68.07 42.98 -23.94
N TYR A 75 68.96 43.88 -23.55
CA TYR A 75 68.60 45.11 -22.86
C TYR A 75 69.02 46.35 -23.67
N PHE A 76 68.28 47.44 -23.47
CA PHE A 76 68.61 48.78 -23.93
C PHE A 76 68.40 49.72 -22.75
N VAL A 77 69.47 50.37 -22.27
CA VAL A 77 69.47 51.25 -21.10
C VAL A 77 69.85 52.66 -21.54
N LYS A 78 69.12 53.66 -21.07
CA LYS A 78 69.41 55.07 -21.37
C LYS A 78 70.61 55.57 -20.58
N ASN A 79 71.51 56.29 -21.25
CA ASN A 79 72.64 56.97 -20.62
C ASN A 79 72.18 58.31 -20.02
N GLY A 80 71.49 58.24 -18.88
CA GLY A 80 70.85 59.39 -18.22
C GLY A 80 69.36 59.56 -18.55
N GLN A 81 68.74 60.64 -18.07
CA GLN A 81 67.32 60.96 -18.32
C GLN A 81 67.15 61.70 -19.65
N VAL A 82 67.24 60.97 -20.76
CA VAL A 82 67.19 61.55 -22.12
C VAL A 82 66.08 60.87 -22.95
N SER A 83 65.36 61.64 -23.77
CA SER A 83 64.45 61.08 -24.79
C SER A 83 65.26 60.61 -25.99
N VAL A 84 64.98 59.40 -26.48
CA VAL A 84 65.80 58.74 -27.49
C VAL A 84 65.23 59.03 -28.87
N LYS A 85 66.03 59.68 -29.73
CA LYS A 85 65.72 59.86 -31.16
C LYS A 85 66.59 58.95 -32.03
N PRO A 86 66.17 58.58 -33.26
CA PRO A 86 66.95 57.72 -34.17
C PRO A 86 68.40 58.17 -34.37
N THR A 87 68.63 59.48 -34.51
CA THR A 87 69.96 60.08 -34.72
C THR A 87 70.87 60.01 -33.49
N THR A 88 70.29 59.95 -32.29
CA THR A 88 71.00 59.91 -31.01
C THR A 88 71.05 58.51 -30.38
N ALA A 89 70.36 57.53 -30.95
CA ALA A 89 70.14 56.21 -30.35
C ALA A 89 71.46 55.49 -30.00
N VAL A 90 72.50 55.61 -30.82
CA VAL A 90 73.80 54.95 -30.60
C VAL A 90 74.56 55.53 -29.39
N THR A 91 74.46 56.84 -29.15
CA THR A 91 75.17 57.52 -28.04
C THR A 91 74.33 57.60 -26.78
N ALA A 92 73.00 57.59 -26.92
CA ALA A 92 72.04 57.69 -25.82
C ALA A 92 71.67 56.33 -25.19
N LEU A 93 71.88 55.21 -25.90
CA LEU A 93 71.56 53.86 -25.41
C LEU A 93 72.82 53.00 -25.23
N GLN A 94 72.91 52.35 -24.07
CA GLN A 94 73.77 51.19 -23.85
C GLN A 94 72.93 49.92 -24.07
N PHE A 95 73.37 49.03 -24.96
CA PHE A 95 72.63 47.81 -25.26
C PHE A 95 73.55 46.59 -25.33
N GLY A 96 73.01 45.43 -24.97
CA GLY A 96 73.75 44.18 -24.94
C GLY A 96 72.83 42.98 -24.68
N THR A 97 73.41 41.78 -24.75
CA THR A 97 72.68 40.52 -24.50
C THR A 97 73.28 39.82 -23.29
N ILE A 98 72.43 39.38 -22.37
CA ILE A 98 72.77 38.56 -21.21
C ILE A 98 72.29 37.14 -21.49
N HIS A 99 73.20 36.17 -21.39
CA HIS A 99 72.92 34.75 -21.60
C HIS A 99 73.00 33.99 -20.27
N GLY A 100 72.00 33.16 -19.98
CA GLY A 100 71.94 32.29 -18.80
C GLY A 100 71.45 32.99 -17.53
N GLU A 101 71.74 32.40 -16.38
CA GLU A 101 71.47 32.99 -15.07
C GLU A 101 72.29 34.28 -14.89
N GLY A 102 71.62 35.41 -14.64
CA GLY A 102 72.26 36.74 -14.68
C GLY A 102 73.47 36.92 -13.76
N ILE A 103 73.55 36.18 -12.65
CA ILE A 103 74.69 36.20 -11.72
C ILE A 103 75.90 35.47 -12.31
N SER A 104 75.68 34.35 -13.01
CA SER A 104 76.74 33.59 -13.71
C SER A 104 77.35 34.41 -14.85
N SER A 105 76.52 35.14 -15.60
CA SER A 105 76.99 36.06 -16.65
C SER A 105 77.78 37.24 -16.05
N LEU A 106 77.34 37.76 -14.90
CA LEU A 106 78.07 38.80 -14.16
C LEU A 106 79.45 38.31 -13.70
N LEU A 107 79.54 37.09 -13.18
CA LEU A 107 80.81 36.48 -12.77
C LEU A 107 81.78 36.36 -13.95
N GLN A 108 81.29 35.94 -15.12
CA GLN A 108 82.08 35.87 -16.34
C GLN A 108 82.57 37.25 -16.78
N LEU A 109 81.69 38.25 -16.78
CA LEU A 109 82.03 39.63 -17.16
C LEU A 109 83.10 40.23 -16.24
N MET A 110 82.95 40.05 -14.93
CA MET A 110 83.92 40.54 -13.94
C MET A 110 85.28 39.83 -14.09
N ASN A 111 85.29 38.51 -14.29
CA ASN A 111 86.53 37.73 -14.47
C ASN A 111 87.26 38.00 -15.79
N THR A 112 86.54 38.24 -16.88
CA THR A 112 87.15 38.31 -18.22
C THR A 112 87.53 39.72 -18.62
N PHE A 113 86.64 40.69 -18.41
CA PHE A 113 86.83 42.06 -18.89
C PHE A 113 87.37 42.98 -17.79
N TYR A 114 86.66 43.07 -16.66
CA TYR A 114 87.02 44.03 -15.61
C TYR A 114 88.28 43.64 -14.84
N MET A 115 88.53 42.33 -14.65
CA MET A 115 89.78 41.84 -14.07
C MET A 115 91.00 42.25 -14.92
N GLN A 116 90.95 42.04 -16.24
CA GLN A 116 92.05 42.42 -17.14
C GLN A 116 92.25 43.93 -17.17
N ARG A 117 91.16 44.70 -17.19
CA ARG A 117 91.22 46.16 -17.15
C ARG A 117 91.82 46.67 -15.85
N LEU A 118 91.47 46.07 -14.71
CA LEU A 118 92.03 46.42 -13.40
C LEU A 118 93.54 46.14 -13.34
N GLN A 119 94.00 45.03 -13.92
CA GLN A 119 95.43 44.68 -13.97
C GLN A 119 96.26 45.58 -14.91
N GLN A 120 95.63 46.16 -15.94
CA GLN A 120 96.29 47.03 -16.92
C GLN A 120 96.25 48.52 -16.55
N GLU A 121 95.43 48.91 -15.57
CA GLU A 121 95.25 50.31 -15.17
C GLU A 121 96.45 50.80 -14.36
N THR A 122 97.18 51.79 -14.88
CA THR A 122 98.37 52.38 -14.24
C THR A 122 98.19 53.84 -13.85
N SER A 123 97.01 54.42 -14.13
CA SER A 123 96.73 55.84 -13.90
C SER A 123 96.38 56.19 -12.44
N TRP A 124 96.14 55.19 -11.59
CA TRP A 124 95.67 55.39 -10.22
C TRP A 124 96.83 55.43 -9.22
N PRO A 125 96.71 56.24 -8.13
CA PRO A 125 97.63 56.16 -7.00
C PRO A 125 97.65 54.75 -6.37
N GLU A 126 98.82 54.27 -5.94
CA GLU A 126 99.00 52.92 -5.40
C GLU A 126 98.05 52.60 -4.23
N SER A 127 97.75 53.57 -3.37
CA SER A 127 96.83 53.37 -2.24
C SER A 127 95.41 53.03 -2.69
N ILE A 128 94.88 53.77 -3.68
CA ILE A 128 93.55 53.58 -4.25
C ILE A 128 93.50 52.28 -5.05
N GLN A 129 94.55 52.01 -5.84
CA GLN A 129 94.65 50.78 -6.62
C GLN A 129 94.65 49.54 -5.71
N LYS A 130 95.42 49.55 -4.61
CA LYS A 130 95.46 48.47 -3.63
C LYS A 130 94.11 48.28 -2.93
N GLU A 131 93.49 49.36 -2.46
CA GLU A 131 92.19 49.29 -1.76
C GLU A 131 91.08 48.78 -2.68
N PHE A 132 90.98 49.31 -3.90
CA PHE A 132 89.98 48.89 -4.87
C PHE A 132 90.20 47.43 -5.30
N THR A 133 91.44 47.02 -5.52
CA THR A 133 91.78 45.63 -5.87
C THR A 133 91.39 44.65 -4.76
N ALA A 134 91.63 45.02 -3.49
CA ALA A 134 91.20 44.20 -2.35
C ALA A 134 89.67 44.07 -2.29
N GLN A 135 88.92 45.15 -2.51
CA GLN A 135 87.45 45.10 -2.55
C GLN A 135 86.93 44.33 -3.77
N PHE A 136 87.58 44.45 -4.92
CA PHE A 136 87.26 43.70 -6.13
C PHE A 136 87.41 42.19 -5.89
N TYR A 137 88.51 41.75 -5.27
CA TYR A 137 88.69 40.33 -4.93
C TYR A 137 87.69 39.83 -3.88
N ARG A 138 87.31 40.65 -2.89
CA ARG A 138 86.22 40.28 -1.96
C ARG A 138 84.89 40.13 -2.67
N PHE A 139 84.56 41.05 -3.58
CA PHE A 139 83.36 40.96 -4.40
C PHE A 139 83.38 39.71 -5.29
N MET A 140 84.50 39.41 -5.94
CA MET A 140 84.68 38.21 -6.75
C MET A 140 84.53 36.93 -5.94
N SER A 141 85.05 36.90 -4.71
CA SER A 141 84.88 35.77 -3.79
C SER A 141 83.42 35.56 -3.44
N SER A 142 82.70 36.63 -3.05
CA SER A 142 81.26 36.56 -2.73
C SER A 142 80.40 36.20 -3.94
N LEU A 143 80.75 36.70 -5.13
CA LEU A 143 80.03 36.43 -6.37
C LEU A 143 80.24 34.98 -6.82
N THR A 144 81.48 34.48 -6.75
CA THR A 144 81.81 33.08 -7.04
C THR A 144 81.10 32.14 -6.09
N GLU A 145 81.06 32.48 -4.79
CA GLU A 145 80.33 31.73 -3.77
C GLU A 145 78.82 31.68 -4.09
N THR A 146 78.22 32.82 -4.44
CA THR A 146 76.78 32.90 -4.74
C THR A 146 76.40 32.08 -5.99
N VAL A 147 77.18 32.18 -7.07
CA VAL A 147 76.98 31.41 -8.30
C VAL A 147 77.13 29.92 -8.04
N SER A 148 78.22 29.53 -7.38
CA SER A 148 78.54 28.11 -7.18
C SER A 148 77.53 27.46 -6.23
N ARG A 149 77.09 28.17 -5.18
CA ARG A 149 76.02 27.75 -4.28
C ARG A 149 74.70 27.54 -5.02
N GLY A 150 74.38 28.39 -6.00
CA GLY A 150 73.23 28.22 -6.90
C GLY A 150 73.31 26.95 -7.75
N CYS A 151 74.52 26.48 -8.06
CA CYS A 151 74.77 25.22 -8.77
C CYS A 151 74.96 24.00 -7.84
N GLY A 152 74.77 24.14 -6.51
CA GLY A 152 74.98 23.06 -5.53
C GLY A 152 76.45 22.70 -5.27
N LYS A 153 77.40 23.56 -5.66
CA LYS A 153 78.84 23.30 -5.52
C LYS A 153 79.51 24.37 -4.68
N THR A 154 80.42 23.97 -3.80
CA THR A 154 81.26 24.92 -3.09
C THR A 154 82.56 25.14 -3.87
N VAL A 155 82.81 26.37 -4.31
CA VAL A 155 84.04 26.73 -5.05
C VAL A 155 84.85 27.76 -4.28
N LEU A 156 86.10 27.38 -3.94
CA LEU A 156 87.08 28.25 -3.32
C LEU A 156 87.67 29.19 -4.38
N TYR A 157 87.32 30.48 -4.29
CA TYR A 157 87.87 31.50 -5.18
C TYR A 157 89.37 31.67 -4.94
N LEU A 158 90.18 31.59 -6.01
CA LEU A 158 91.61 31.84 -6.00
C LEU A 158 91.87 33.19 -6.68
N PRO A 159 92.33 34.22 -5.94
CA PRO A 159 92.73 35.49 -6.56
C PRO A 159 93.88 35.27 -7.54
N PRO A 160 93.89 35.92 -8.73
CA PRO A 160 94.96 35.80 -9.72
C PRO A 160 96.20 36.59 -9.28
N ILE A 161 96.90 36.09 -8.26
CA ILE A 161 98.16 36.65 -7.75
C ILE A 161 99.30 35.90 -8.45
N ALA A 162 100.29 36.63 -8.97
CA ALA A 162 101.49 36.02 -9.55
C ALA A 162 102.39 35.45 -8.44
N LEU A 163 102.18 34.18 -8.09
CA LEU A 163 102.88 33.50 -6.99
C LEU A 163 104.36 33.23 -7.31
N ASP A 164 104.74 33.21 -8.59
CA ASP A 164 106.09 32.94 -9.09
C ASP A 164 107.17 33.95 -8.63
N LYS A 165 106.75 35.11 -8.06
CA LYS A 165 107.63 36.18 -7.53
C LYS A 165 107.28 36.58 -6.09
N ALA A 166 106.51 35.77 -5.37
CA ALA A 166 106.02 36.08 -4.03
C ALA A 166 107.15 36.05 -2.97
N ASN A 167 107.30 37.14 -2.22
CA ASN A 167 108.20 37.21 -1.05
C ASN A 167 107.38 37.14 0.24
N TYR A 168 107.60 36.11 1.07
CA TYR A 168 106.91 35.93 2.35
C TYR A 168 107.15 37.08 3.36
N LYS A 169 108.09 37.98 3.09
CA LYS A 169 108.37 39.19 3.89
C LYS A 169 107.52 40.40 3.49
N ASP A 170 106.79 40.33 2.38
CA ASP A 170 105.87 41.40 1.97
C ASP A 170 104.59 41.33 2.82
N LYS A 171 104.40 42.35 3.67
CA LYS A 171 103.28 42.42 4.62
C LYS A 171 101.94 42.58 3.90
N ASP A 172 101.90 43.28 2.77
CA ASP A 172 100.66 43.53 2.03
C ASP A 172 100.19 42.25 1.35
N LEU A 173 101.12 41.53 0.72
CA LEU A 173 100.88 40.22 0.12
C LEU A 173 100.42 39.21 1.18
N LEU A 174 101.11 39.16 2.33
CA LEU A 174 100.77 38.24 3.42
C LEU A 174 99.34 38.49 3.94
N GLN A 175 98.96 39.76 4.17
CA GLN A 175 97.63 40.14 4.63
C GLN A 175 96.53 39.73 3.61
N GLN A 176 96.83 39.83 2.32
CA GLN A 176 95.91 39.41 1.26
C GLN A 176 95.73 37.89 1.21
N LEU A 177 96.81 37.13 1.39
CA LEU A 177 96.77 35.67 1.47
C LEU A 177 96.02 35.20 2.73
N GLU A 178 96.26 35.84 3.89
CA GLU A 178 95.53 35.57 5.13
C GLU A 178 94.03 35.85 4.99
N SER A 179 93.66 36.98 4.38
CA SER A 179 92.25 37.30 4.11
C SER A 179 91.58 36.26 3.20
N THR A 180 92.31 35.66 2.27
CA THR A 180 91.81 34.62 1.36
C THR A 180 91.58 33.32 2.13
N VAL A 181 92.53 32.89 2.96
CA VAL A 181 92.41 31.68 3.78
C VAL A 181 91.31 31.81 4.85
N ILE A 182 91.13 33.00 5.45
CA ILE A 182 90.01 33.25 6.38
C ILE A 182 88.67 33.03 5.67
N HIS A 183 88.54 33.49 4.43
CA HIS A 183 87.32 33.32 3.66
C HIS A 183 87.07 31.85 3.29
N TRP A 184 88.09 31.12 2.85
CA TRP A 184 87.99 29.67 2.63
C TRP A 184 87.59 28.92 3.89
N THR A 185 88.18 29.27 5.04
CA THR A 185 87.88 28.68 6.35
C THR A 185 86.40 28.86 6.70
N ARG A 186 85.82 30.06 6.48
CA ARG A 186 84.38 30.31 6.68
C ARG A 186 83.53 29.42 5.79
N GLN A 187 83.82 29.37 4.48
CA GLN A 187 83.04 28.57 3.53
C GLN A 187 83.09 27.07 3.88
N ILE A 188 84.28 26.54 4.17
CA ILE A 188 84.44 25.13 4.54
C ILE A 188 83.70 24.83 5.85
N LYS A 189 83.76 25.73 6.84
CA LYS A 189 83.03 25.58 8.11
C LYS A 189 81.52 25.50 7.89
N GLU A 190 80.95 26.31 7.00
CA GLU A 190 79.52 26.23 6.64
C GLU A 190 79.16 24.85 6.06
N VAL A 191 80.00 24.31 5.16
CA VAL A 191 79.80 22.98 4.54
C VAL A 191 79.97 21.82 5.53
N VAL A 192 80.87 21.96 6.51
CA VAL A 192 81.06 20.96 7.58
C VAL A 192 79.89 21.01 8.57
N ASN A 193 79.41 22.19 8.95
CA ASN A 193 78.26 22.30 9.86
C ASN A 193 76.95 21.78 9.25
N ASN A 194 76.83 21.78 7.92
CA ASN A 194 75.69 21.20 7.22
C ASN A 194 75.72 19.65 7.14
N GLN A 195 76.62 18.97 7.87
CA GLN A 195 76.75 17.51 7.87
C GLN A 195 75.51 16.76 8.38
N ASP A 196 74.74 17.34 9.29
CA ASP A 196 73.67 16.63 10.01
C ASP A 196 72.24 16.92 9.51
N ASN A 197 72.07 17.91 8.61
CA ASN A 197 70.73 18.32 8.13
C ASN A 197 69.98 17.24 7.32
N ALA A 198 70.64 16.14 6.94
CA ALA A 198 70.01 15.03 6.22
C ALA A 198 69.17 14.09 7.10
N HIS A 199 69.39 14.12 8.42
CA HIS A 199 68.65 13.26 9.33
C HIS A 199 67.20 13.75 9.58
N ASP A 200 66.92 15.01 9.25
CA ASP A 200 65.74 15.76 9.71
C ASP A 200 64.66 15.98 8.65
N ALA A 201 64.82 15.48 7.42
CA ALA A 201 63.79 15.56 6.39
C ALA A 201 62.65 14.57 6.70
N GLU A 202 61.72 14.97 7.58
CA GLU A 202 60.55 14.18 7.96
C GLU A 202 59.60 13.95 6.78
N GLY A 203 59.57 12.71 6.27
CA GLY A 203 58.72 12.31 5.14
C GLY A 203 59.50 11.91 3.90
N ALA A 204 60.83 12.06 3.93
CA ALA A 204 61.70 11.64 2.85
C ALA A 204 61.69 10.12 2.64
N GLY A 205 61.76 9.70 1.38
CA GLY A 205 61.93 8.31 0.97
C GLY A 205 63.40 7.88 0.91
N PRO A 206 63.70 6.58 0.74
CA PRO A 206 65.07 6.08 0.69
C PRO A 206 65.84 6.59 -0.54
N LEU A 207 65.16 6.91 -1.65
CA LEU A 207 65.80 7.51 -2.83
C LEU A 207 66.32 8.92 -2.56
N GLU A 208 65.63 9.69 -1.71
CA GLU A 208 66.08 11.04 -1.34
C GLU A 208 67.32 11.00 -0.45
N GLU A 209 67.43 10.00 0.42
CA GLU A 209 68.65 9.76 1.20
C GLU A 209 69.84 9.40 0.28
N ILE A 210 69.62 8.59 -0.74
CA ILE A 210 70.67 8.27 -1.73
C ILE A 210 71.10 9.54 -2.50
N LYS A 211 70.14 10.36 -2.95
CA LYS A 211 70.44 11.64 -3.62
C LYS A 211 71.18 12.62 -2.73
N PHE A 212 70.84 12.68 -1.44
CA PHE A 212 71.58 13.48 -0.46
C PHE A 212 73.04 13.05 -0.41
N TRP A 213 73.31 11.75 -0.25
CA TRP A 213 74.68 11.23 -0.22
C TRP A 213 75.41 11.43 -1.55
N GLU A 214 74.71 11.37 -2.68
CA GLU A 214 75.28 11.66 -4.01
C GLU A 214 75.75 13.11 -4.10
N HIS A 215 74.88 14.07 -3.78
CA HIS A 215 75.23 15.50 -3.75
C HIS A 215 76.35 15.79 -2.72
N ARG A 216 76.31 15.14 -1.56
CA ARG A 216 77.33 15.29 -0.51
C ARG A 216 78.70 14.79 -0.97
N THR A 217 78.75 13.65 -1.64
CA THR A 217 79.98 13.09 -2.21
C THR A 217 80.53 14.01 -3.30
N GLU A 218 79.67 14.53 -4.19
CA GLU A 218 80.09 15.47 -5.24
C GLU A 218 80.68 16.76 -4.67
N ASP A 219 80.04 17.37 -3.67
CA ASP A 219 80.51 18.61 -3.05
C ASP A 219 81.82 18.40 -2.25
N LEU A 220 81.89 17.37 -1.38
CA LEU A 220 83.09 17.10 -0.58
C LEU A 220 84.31 16.65 -1.40
N SER A 221 84.08 15.80 -2.42
CA SER A 221 85.15 15.41 -3.34
C SER A 221 85.60 16.60 -4.18
N GLY A 222 84.65 17.42 -4.64
CA GLY A 222 84.93 18.67 -5.35
C GLY A 222 85.74 19.66 -4.51
N ILE A 223 85.47 19.82 -3.21
CA ILE A 223 86.29 20.64 -2.31
C ILE A 223 87.67 19.98 -2.09
N THR A 224 87.72 18.66 -1.92
CA THR A 224 88.99 17.93 -1.75
C THR A 224 89.93 18.12 -2.94
N ASP A 225 89.40 18.05 -4.16
CA ASP A 225 90.16 18.32 -5.40
C ASP A 225 90.63 19.78 -5.46
N GLN A 226 89.79 20.72 -5.01
CA GLN A 226 90.14 22.14 -4.93
C GLN A 226 91.26 22.42 -3.93
N LEU A 227 91.25 21.78 -2.76
CA LEU A 227 92.32 21.86 -1.76
C LEU A 227 93.65 21.29 -2.27
N ASN A 228 93.59 20.38 -3.25
CA ASN A 228 94.77 19.79 -3.87
C ASN A 228 95.33 20.59 -5.05
N ARG A 229 94.67 21.68 -5.47
CA ARG A 229 95.14 22.54 -6.56
C ARG A 229 96.50 23.17 -6.23
N PRO A 230 97.42 23.30 -7.21
CA PRO A 230 98.77 23.83 -6.97
C PRO A 230 98.73 25.23 -6.33
N GLY A 231 97.94 26.16 -6.87
CA GLY A 231 97.83 27.51 -6.31
C GLY A 231 97.29 27.60 -4.87
N VAL A 232 96.54 26.60 -4.39
CA VAL A 232 96.11 26.54 -2.98
C VAL A 232 97.25 26.03 -2.09
N LYS A 233 97.99 25.02 -2.56
CA LYS A 233 99.18 24.50 -1.86
C LYS A 233 100.27 25.54 -1.74
N ASP A 234 100.52 26.30 -2.82
CA ASP A 234 101.51 27.38 -2.83
C ASP A 234 101.19 28.44 -1.77
N ILE A 235 99.92 28.82 -1.61
CA ILE A 235 99.48 29.78 -0.59
C ILE A 235 99.65 29.21 0.83
N VAL A 236 99.32 27.94 1.03
CA VAL A 236 99.53 27.23 2.31
C VAL A 236 101.01 27.18 2.67
N ASP A 237 101.89 26.85 1.71
CA ASP A 237 103.34 26.78 1.91
C ASP A 237 103.93 28.15 2.27
N ILE A 238 103.51 29.23 1.58
CA ILE A 238 103.94 30.60 1.88
C ILE A 238 103.49 31.03 3.28
N LEU A 239 102.23 30.78 3.66
CA LEU A 239 101.70 31.12 4.99
C LEU A 239 102.33 30.28 6.11
N SER A 240 102.73 29.04 5.82
CA SER A 240 103.47 28.16 6.73
C SER A 240 104.88 28.70 6.99
N LEU A 241 105.60 29.11 5.94
CA LEU A 241 106.90 29.76 6.05
C LEU A 241 106.82 31.08 6.85
N ALA A 242 105.72 31.81 6.71
CA ALA A 242 105.44 33.05 7.46
C ALA A 242 104.89 32.82 8.88
N LYS A 243 104.59 31.57 9.27
CA LYS A 243 103.99 31.19 10.57
C LYS A 243 102.68 31.94 10.91
N SER A 244 101.77 32.04 9.94
CA SER A 244 100.47 32.71 10.15
C SER A 244 99.59 31.95 11.15
N SER A 245 98.90 32.67 12.05
CA SER A 245 97.96 32.11 13.01
C SER A 245 96.64 31.65 12.39
N TYR A 246 96.32 32.10 11.17
CA TYR A 246 95.08 31.77 10.46
C TYR A 246 95.14 30.44 9.69
N LEU A 247 96.32 29.81 9.59
CA LEU A 247 96.51 28.57 8.84
C LEU A 247 95.97 27.33 9.58
N GLN A 248 96.18 27.24 10.90
CA GLN A 248 95.82 26.05 11.68
C GLN A 248 94.31 25.69 11.63
N PRO A 249 93.37 26.65 11.75
CA PRO A 249 91.94 26.36 11.59
C PRO A 249 91.59 25.84 10.18
N PHE A 250 92.22 26.39 9.15
CA PHE A 250 92.03 25.96 7.75
C PHE A 250 92.53 24.52 7.53
N GLU A 251 93.73 24.19 8.02
CA GLU A 251 94.28 22.84 7.91
C GLU A 251 93.41 21.80 8.65
N THR A 252 92.92 22.15 9.84
CA THR A 252 92.01 21.30 10.62
C THR A 252 90.73 21.00 9.85
N LEU A 253 90.06 22.03 9.32
CA LEU A 253 88.86 21.87 8.51
C LEU A 253 89.13 21.13 7.19
N SER A 254 90.28 21.35 6.57
CA SER A 254 90.71 20.65 5.36
C SER A 254 90.87 19.14 5.59
N GLN A 255 91.40 18.73 6.75
CA GLN A 255 91.47 17.32 7.13
C GLN A 255 90.07 16.73 7.37
N ILE A 256 89.18 17.48 8.04
CA ILE A 256 87.77 17.06 8.24
C ILE A 256 87.07 16.86 6.89
N ILE A 257 87.29 17.74 5.90
CA ILE A 257 86.74 17.57 4.55
C ILE A 257 87.30 16.33 3.85
N LYS A 258 88.61 16.07 3.92
CA LYS A 258 89.22 14.88 3.32
C LYS A 258 88.66 13.60 3.94
N GLN A 259 88.51 13.56 5.26
CA GLN A 259 87.90 12.43 5.97
C GLN A 259 86.42 12.28 5.64
N GLY A 260 85.66 13.38 5.65
CA GLY A 260 84.24 13.40 5.29
C GLY A 260 83.99 12.98 3.84
N SER A 261 84.89 13.35 2.91
CA SER A 261 84.83 12.92 1.51
C SER A 261 85.03 11.40 1.39
N PHE A 262 85.95 10.82 2.17
CA PHE A 262 86.17 9.38 2.19
C PHE A 262 84.95 8.64 2.75
N GLU A 263 84.40 9.12 3.87
CA GLU A 263 83.16 8.59 4.46
C GLU A 263 81.98 8.67 3.50
N ALA A 264 81.73 9.84 2.89
CA ALA A 264 80.62 10.04 1.98
C ALA A 264 80.70 9.11 0.76
N ASN A 265 81.90 8.91 0.20
CA ASN A 265 82.09 8.01 -0.94
C ASN A 265 81.85 6.54 -0.57
N ASP A 266 82.27 6.09 0.61
CA ASP A 266 82.00 4.73 1.10
C ASP A 266 80.49 4.53 1.36
N ASN A 267 79.84 5.48 2.05
CA ASN A 267 78.41 5.45 2.32
C ASN A 267 77.60 5.40 1.01
N LEU A 268 77.91 6.27 0.05
CA LEU A 268 77.25 6.30 -1.25
C LEU A 268 77.42 4.98 -2.01
N ARG A 269 78.59 4.35 -1.95
CA ARG A 269 78.85 3.06 -2.60
C ARG A 269 77.92 1.96 -2.10
N PHE A 270 77.68 1.90 -0.78
CA PHE A 270 76.76 0.94 -0.16
C PHE A 270 75.30 1.28 -0.46
N LEU A 271 74.91 2.55 -0.29
CA LEU A 271 73.54 3.03 -0.51
C LEU A 271 73.10 2.91 -1.98
N LYS A 272 74.01 3.14 -2.94
CA LYS A 272 73.70 2.95 -4.38
C LYS A 272 73.25 1.53 -4.73
N LYS A 273 73.56 0.52 -3.90
CA LYS A 273 73.06 -0.85 -4.09
C LYS A 273 71.56 -1.00 -3.84
N LEU A 274 70.94 -0.04 -3.14
CA LEU A 274 69.51 -0.03 -2.86
C LEU A 274 68.69 0.60 -4.01
N CYS A 275 69.28 1.48 -4.84
CA CYS A 275 68.56 2.23 -5.89
C CYS A 275 67.61 1.37 -6.72
N PRO A 276 68.05 0.23 -7.30
CA PRO A 276 67.20 -0.53 -8.21
C PRO A 276 65.92 -1.05 -7.53
N ILE A 277 66.01 -1.44 -6.26
CA ILE A 277 64.86 -1.95 -5.49
C ILE A 277 63.98 -0.78 -5.06
N CYS A 278 64.56 0.33 -4.63
CA CYS A 278 63.81 1.53 -4.23
C CYS A 278 63.07 2.18 -5.42
N GLU A 279 63.68 2.21 -6.61
CA GLU A 279 63.02 2.67 -7.86
C GLU A 279 61.86 1.75 -8.25
N GLN A 280 62.05 0.43 -8.15
CA GLN A 280 60.97 -0.54 -8.37
C GLN A 280 59.82 -0.32 -7.39
N MET A 281 60.12 -0.14 -6.10
CA MET A 281 59.10 0.13 -5.07
C MET A 281 58.32 1.42 -5.33
N ALA A 282 58.99 2.50 -5.76
CA ALA A 282 58.33 3.78 -6.04
C ALA A 282 57.31 3.70 -7.19
N THR A 283 57.43 2.71 -8.08
CA THR A 283 56.53 2.45 -9.22
C THR A 283 55.60 1.25 -9.03
N ALA A 284 55.78 0.47 -7.96
CA ALA A 284 55.02 -0.74 -7.70
C ALA A 284 53.60 -0.43 -7.19
N SER A 285 52.69 -1.42 -7.29
CA SER A 285 51.42 -1.37 -6.58
C SER A 285 51.59 -1.81 -5.12
N PRO A 286 50.69 -1.44 -4.19
CA PRO A 286 50.72 -1.92 -2.81
C PRO A 286 50.76 -3.46 -2.69
N PHE A 287 50.11 -4.16 -3.62
CA PHE A 287 50.11 -5.62 -3.69
C PHE A 287 51.49 -6.22 -4.02
N ASP A 288 52.30 -5.53 -4.83
CA ASP A 288 53.62 -6.02 -5.26
C ASP A 288 54.73 -5.76 -4.24
N ILE A 289 54.57 -4.72 -3.39
CA ILE A 289 55.57 -4.30 -2.38
C ILE A 289 56.02 -5.46 -1.47
N PRO A 290 55.13 -6.26 -0.86
CA PRO A 290 55.53 -7.39 0.00
C PRO A 290 56.56 -8.34 -0.61
N SER A 291 56.57 -8.51 -1.93
CA SER A 291 57.53 -9.37 -2.63
C SER A 291 58.94 -8.77 -2.74
N LEU A 292 59.05 -7.44 -2.68
CA LEU A 292 60.30 -6.68 -2.81
C LEU A 292 61.00 -6.48 -1.46
N LEU A 293 60.23 -6.41 -0.37
CA LEU A 293 60.73 -6.14 0.98
C LEU A 293 61.80 -7.13 1.48
N PRO A 294 61.70 -8.46 1.28
CA PRO A 294 62.75 -9.39 1.68
C PRO A 294 64.10 -9.12 0.99
N LYS A 295 64.07 -8.74 -0.30
CA LYS A 295 65.27 -8.39 -1.06
C LYS A 295 65.89 -7.10 -0.52
N LEU A 296 65.05 -6.08 -0.27
CA LEU A 296 65.49 -4.82 0.31
C LEU A 296 66.13 -5.00 1.68
N LEU A 297 65.45 -5.70 2.60
CA LEU A 297 65.96 -5.96 3.95
C LEU A 297 67.26 -6.76 3.94
N THR A 298 67.42 -7.68 2.99
CA THR A 298 68.69 -8.41 2.80
C THR A 298 69.82 -7.46 2.37
N SER A 299 69.54 -6.52 1.46
CA SER A 299 70.52 -5.50 1.07
C SER A 299 70.87 -4.56 2.22
N ILE A 300 69.88 -4.09 2.99
CA ILE A 300 70.10 -3.28 4.20
C ILE A 300 70.92 -4.08 5.22
N ARG A 301 70.69 -5.39 5.35
CA ARG A 301 71.48 -6.26 6.21
C ARG A 301 72.95 -6.32 5.80
N LEU A 302 73.23 -6.42 4.51
CA LEU A 302 74.60 -6.40 4.01
C LEU A 302 75.27 -5.03 4.30
N ILE A 303 74.53 -3.93 4.20
CA ILE A 303 75.04 -2.60 4.55
C ILE A 303 75.38 -2.54 6.04
N TRP A 304 74.49 -3.02 6.92
CA TRP A 304 74.72 -3.11 8.36
C TRP A 304 75.95 -3.95 8.73
N MET A 305 76.20 -5.06 8.02
CA MET A 305 77.33 -5.95 8.29
C MET A 305 78.68 -5.46 7.73
N TYR A 306 78.68 -4.79 6.58
CA TYR A 306 79.91 -4.53 5.82
C TYR A 306 80.26 -3.06 5.62
N SER A 307 79.33 -2.12 5.83
CA SER A 307 79.65 -0.70 5.74
C SER A 307 80.55 -0.27 6.90
N ARG A 308 81.52 0.58 6.60
CA ARG A 308 82.48 1.08 7.61
C ARG A 308 81.96 2.28 8.38
N PHE A 309 81.09 3.07 7.75
CA PHE A 309 80.60 4.33 8.31
C PHE A 309 79.06 4.40 8.37
N TYR A 310 78.33 3.64 7.55
CA TYR A 310 76.86 3.64 7.54
C TYR A 310 76.22 2.62 8.50
N ASN A 311 77.03 1.83 9.20
CA ASN A 311 76.60 0.75 10.09
C ASN A 311 76.27 1.22 11.52
N THR A 312 75.61 2.37 11.68
CA THR A 312 75.17 2.87 13.00
C THR A 312 73.67 2.65 13.22
N GLU A 313 73.25 2.47 14.47
CA GLU A 313 71.86 2.20 14.84
C GLU A 313 70.94 3.32 14.32
N ASP A 314 71.33 4.58 14.49
CA ASP A 314 70.57 5.75 14.04
C ASP A 314 70.41 5.81 12.51
N ARG A 315 71.49 5.54 11.74
CA ARG A 315 71.45 5.58 10.27
C ARG A 315 70.57 4.48 9.69
N ILE A 316 70.65 3.26 10.21
CA ILE A 316 69.80 2.15 9.76
C ILE A 316 68.35 2.35 10.18
N THR A 317 68.11 2.81 11.42
CA THR A 317 66.76 3.12 11.91
C THR A 317 66.11 4.22 11.06
N SER A 318 66.86 5.29 10.76
CA SER A 318 66.40 6.37 9.87
C SER A 318 66.11 5.87 8.46
N LEU A 319 66.96 5.01 7.89
CA LEU A 319 66.72 4.41 6.57
C LEU A 319 65.47 3.53 6.55
N LEU A 320 65.26 2.70 7.57
CA LEU A 320 64.05 1.85 7.71
C LEU A 320 62.78 2.71 7.86
N ARG A 321 62.86 3.82 8.60
CA ARG A 321 61.78 4.82 8.68
C ARG A 321 61.49 5.46 7.32
N LYS A 322 62.51 5.76 6.50
CA LYS A 322 62.29 6.25 5.12
C LYS A 322 61.66 5.20 4.21
N VAL A 323 61.98 3.91 4.40
CA VAL A 323 61.27 2.80 3.72
C VAL A 323 59.79 2.78 4.12
N SER A 324 59.47 2.95 5.41
CA SER A 324 58.09 3.11 5.87
C SER A 324 57.37 4.29 5.19
N ASN A 325 58.03 5.44 5.04
CA ASN A 325 57.47 6.61 4.34
C ASN A 325 57.19 6.32 2.86
N GLU A 326 58.09 5.61 2.17
CA GLU A 326 57.89 5.24 0.76
C GLU A 326 56.69 4.30 0.59
N ILE A 327 56.52 3.34 1.50
CA ILE A 327 55.34 2.45 1.51
C ILE A 327 54.07 3.29 1.67
N ILE A 328 54.02 4.22 2.64
CA ILE A 328 52.87 5.12 2.83
C ILE A 328 52.62 5.95 1.56
N SER A 329 53.67 6.49 0.93
CA SER A 329 53.56 7.28 -0.30
C SER A 329 52.93 6.50 -1.47
N VAL A 330 53.37 5.26 -1.71
CA VAL A 330 52.82 4.39 -2.75
C VAL A 330 51.35 4.01 -2.45
N CYS A 331 51.08 3.70 -1.19
CA CYS A 331 49.74 3.42 -0.68
C CYS A 331 48.78 4.61 -0.88
N CYS A 332 49.19 5.83 -0.52
CA CYS A 332 48.38 7.04 -0.69
C CYS A 332 48.05 7.34 -2.16
N LYS A 333 48.97 7.06 -3.11
CA LYS A 333 48.71 7.24 -4.55
C LYS A 333 47.61 6.32 -5.09
N THR A 334 47.36 5.19 -4.43
CA THR A 334 46.38 4.18 -4.84
C THR A 334 44.98 4.47 -4.29
N ILE A 335 44.91 5.22 -3.17
CA ILE A 335 43.65 5.55 -2.50
C ILE A 335 43.08 6.85 -3.07
N SER A 336 41.80 6.84 -3.45
CA SER A 336 41.08 8.06 -3.81
C SER A 336 39.92 8.36 -2.87
N LEU A 337 40.07 9.42 -2.07
CA LEU A 337 39.04 9.90 -1.15
C LEU A 337 37.77 10.34 -1.88
N GLN A 338 37.89 10.84 -3.11
CA GLN A 338 36.74 11.24 -3.92
C GLN A 338 35.85 10.06 -4.29
N HIS A 339 36.45 8.92 -4.68
CA HIS A 339 35.70 7.70 -4.99
C HIS A 339 34.98 7.16 -3.74
N ILE A 340 35.67 7.13 -2.59
CA ILE A 340 35.09 6.72 -1.29
C ILE A 340 33.86 7.57 -0.93
N PHE A 341 33.98 8.90 -0.98
CA PHE A 341 32.88 9.80 -0.56
C PHE A 341 31.74 9.89 -1.59
N ASN A 342 32.00 9.61 -2.87
CA ASN A 342 30.96 9.57 -3.91
C ASN A 342 30.23 8.23 -3.98
N GLY A 343 30.69 7.22 -3.22
CA GLY A 343 30.07 5.91 -3.13
C GLY A 343 30.56 4.90 -4.17
N ASP A 344 31.68 5.15 -4.84
CA ASP A 344 32.35 4.15 -5.69
C ASP A 344 33.21 3.24 -4.81
N VAL A 345 32.51 2.37 -4.08
CA VAL A 345 33.06 1.63 -2.94
C VAL A 345 33.77 0.33 -3.31
N GLU A 346 33.46 -0.29 -4.45
CA GLU A 346 34.03 -1.60 -4.80
C GLU A 346 35.54 -1.55 -5.03
N GLY A 347 35.98 -0.67 -5.94
CA GLY A 347 37.40 -0.46 -6.18
C GLY A 347 38.10 0.13 -4.94
N SER A 348 37.42 1.02 -4.23
CA SER A 348 37.97 1.68 -3.04
C SER A 348 38.20 0.70 -1.88
N ILE A 349 37.28 -0.23 -1.62
CA ILE A 349 37.43 -1.27 -0.59
C ILE A 349 38.62 -2.16 -0.92
N ARG A 350 38.72 -2.65 -2.16
CA ARG A 350 39.83 -3.50 -2.59
C ARG A 350 41.16 -2.78 -2.44
N ASN A 351 41.25 -1.53 -2.89
CA ASN A 351 42.46 -0.74 -2.75
C ASN A 351 42.82 -0.59 -1.26
N LEU A 352 41.87 -0.23 -0.38
CA LEU A 352 42.10 -0.10 1.06
C LEU A 352 42.57 -1.42 1.70
N GLU A 353 41.96 -2.56 1.34
CA GLU A 353 42.37 -3.89 1.82
C GLU A 353 43.79 -4.25 1.41
N GLU A 354 44.13 -4.08 0.12
CA GLU A 354 45.50 -4.30 -0.40
C GLU A 354 46.52 -3.38 0.30
N THR A 355 46.13 -2.14 0.59
CA THR A 355 46.97 -1.16 1.29
C THR A 355 47.21 -1.54 2.76
N ILE A 356 46.16 -1.99 3.45
CA ILE A 356 46.21 -2.48 4.83
C ILE A 356 47.09 -3.73 4.91
N GLU A 357 46.90 -4.67 3.98
CA GLU A 357 47.70 -5.89 3.90
C GLU A 357 49.18 -5.56 3.67
N CYS A 358 49.49 -4.63 2.76
CA CYS A 358 50.85 -4.17 2.51
C CYS A 358 51.53 -3.61 3.77
N GLY A 359 50.84 -2.73 4.52
CA GLY A 359 51.37 -2.16 5.77
C GLY A 359 51.62 -3.20 6.87
N VAL A 360 50.69 -4.17 7.02
CA VAL A 360 50.84 -5.29 7.97
C VAL A 360 51.96 -6.26 7.53
N ALA A 361 52.07 -6.51 6.22
CA ALA A 361 53.10 -7.36 5.64
C ALA A 361 54.50 -6.77 5.87
N TRP A 362 54.68 -5.45 5.75
CA TRP A 362 55.95 -4.79 6.05
C TRP A 362 56.48 -5.14 7.44
N LYS A 363 55.64 -4.95 8.47
CA LYS A 363 55.97 -5.25 9.87
C LYS A 363 56.25 -6.75 10.06
N THR A 364 55.41 -7.61 9.47
CA THR A 364 55.55 -9.07 9.57
C THR A 364 56.85 -9.58 8.94
N ILE A 365 57.18 -9.09 7.74
CA ILE A 365 58.39 -9.44 7.01
C ILE A 365 59.63 -8.92 7.75
N TYR A 366 59.61 -7.69 8.26
CA TYR A 366 60.69 -7.15 9.07
C TYR A 366 61.00 -8.03 10.28
N TYR A 367 59.98 -8.39 11.08
CA TYR A 367 60.18 -9.24 12.26
C TYR A 367 60.66 -10.64 11.90
N SER A 368 60.19 -11.19 10.78
CA SER A 368 60.68 -12.47 10.24
C SER A 368 62.18 -12.40 9.94
N VAL A 369 62.62 -11.38 9.20
CA VAL A 369 64.04 -11.17 8.87
C VAL A 369 64.87 -10.92 10.13
N ALA A 370 64.42 -10.04 11.03
CA ALA A 370 65.10 -9.74 12.29
C ALA A 370 65.30 -11.00 13.15
N LYS A 371 64.27 -11.86 13.24
CA LYS A 371 64.35 -13.14 13.94
C LYS A 371 65.38 -14.08 13.30
N SER A 372 65.37 -14.23 11.98
CA SER A 372 66.34 -15.06 11.25
C SER A 372 67.78 -14.57 11.43
N VAL A 373 68.02 -13.26 11.41
CA VAL A 373 69.36 -12.67 11.61
C VAL A 373 69.88 -12.89 13.02
N ASN A 374 69.03 -12.69 14.03
CA ASN A 374 69.39 -12.87 15.43
C ASN A 374 69.63 -14.36 15.78
N GLN A 375 68.88 -15.29 15.18
CA GLN A 375 69.11 -16.73 15.33
C GLN A 375 70.43 -17.18 14.72
N ALA A 376 70.75 -16.76 13.48
CA ALA A 376 72.02 -17.10 12.82
C ALA A 376 73.26 -16.56 13.57
N SER A 377 73.10 -15.44 14.26
CA SER A 377 74.17 -14.84 15.08
C SER A 377 74.43 -15.61 16.39
N THR A 378 73.47 -16.45 16.83
CA THR A 378 73.58 -17.24 18.06
C THR A 378 74.20 -18.62 17.82
N SER A 379 74.11 -19.17 16.60
CA SER A 379 74.67 -20.48 16.23
C SER A 379 76.15 -20.45 15.83
N THR A 380 76.75 -19.27 15.66
CA THR A 380 78.13 -19.12 15.15
C THR A 380 79.12 -18.80 16.28
N THR A 381 79.10 -19.58 17.36
CA THR A 381 80.09 -19.54 18.44
C THR A 381 81.23 -20.52 18.17
N THR A 382 82.14 -20.18 17.24
CA THR A 382 83.51 -20.71 17.24
C THR A 382 84.44 -19.72 16.54
N SER A 383 85.37 -19.15 17.32
CA SER A 383 86.69 -18.64 16.86
C SER A 383 86.80 -17.31 16.09
N SER A 384 86.06 -16.25 16.43
CA SER A 384 86.52 -14.88 16.09
C SER A 384 86.25 -13.87 17.19
N SER A 385 87.22 -12.98 17.42
CA SER A 385 87.29 -11.98 18.50
C SER A 385 86.36 -10.76 18.30
N THR A 386 85.29 -10.91 17.52
CA THR A 386 84.36 -9.81 17.18
C THR A 386 83.01 -10.06 17.87
N PRO A 387 82.45 -9.08 18.60
CA PRO A 387 81.16 -9.27 19.28
C PRO A 387 80.04 -9.53 18.26
N PRO A 388 79.07 -10.42 18.57
CA PRO A 388 77.97 -10.73 17.67
C PRO A 388 77.08 -9.50 17.48
N VAL A 389 76.98 -9.04 16.24
CA VAL A 389 76.16 -7.88 15.86
C VAL A 389 74.68 -8.28 15.90
N LYS A 390 73.91 -7.71 16.83
CA LYS A 390 72.47 -7.99 17.00
C LYS A 390 71.64 -7.07 16.10
N TRP A 391 70.59 -7.61 15.48
CA TRP A 391 69.60 -6.86 14.71
C TRP A 391 68.50 -6.36 15.65
N LYS A 392 68.74 -5.24 16.32
CA LYS A 392 67.79 -4.60 17.23
C LYS A 392 67.82 -3.09 16.98
N PHE A 393 66.68 -2.55 16.58
CA PHE A 393 66.46 -1.13 16.27
C PHE A 393 65.21 -0.65 17.03
N ASP A 394 64.98 0.66 17.12
CA ASP A 394 63.76 1.18 17.72
C ASP A 394 62.55 0.99 16.79
N ASP A 395 61.79 -0.07 17.04
CA ASP A 395 60.56 -0.39 16.31
C ASP A 395 59.54 0.77 16.31
N THR A 396 59.51 1.59 17.37
CA THR A 396 58.55 2.70 17.48
C THR A 396 58.79 3.74 16.40
N SER A 397 60.04 4.15 16.22
CA SER A 397 60.43 5.11 15.18
C SER A 397 60.22 4.59 13.75
N ILE A 398 60.24 3.27 13.53
CA ILE A 398 60.08 2.65 12.21
C ILE A 398 58.60 2.49 11.85
N PHE A 399 57.76 2.06 12.80
CA PHE A 399 56.39 1.60 12.50
C PHE A 399 55.27 2.53 12.95
N ALA A 400 55.50 3.49 13.86
CA ALA A 400 54.41 4.32 14.40
C ALA A 400 53.56 5.01 13.32
N GLN A 401 54.20 5.54 12.27
CA GLN A 401 53.49 6.18 11.15
C GLN A 401 52.73 5.17 10.27
N VAL A 402 53.29 3.97 10.05
CA VAL A 402 52.63 2.91 9.28
C VAL A 402 51.42 2.36 10.03
N ASP A 403 51.57 2.12 11.34
CA ASP A 403 50.49 1.63 12.19
C ASP A 403 49.34 2.66 12.24
N ALA A 404 49.65 3.96 12.36
CA ALA A 404 48.67 5.03 12.28
C ALA A 404 47.98 5.10 10.90
N PHE A 405 48.74 4.98 9.81
CA PHE A 405 48.20 4.96 8.45
C PHE A 405 47.25 3.78 8.20
N VAL A 406 47.64 2.57 8.61
CA VAL A 406 46.83 1.36 8.51
C VAL A 406 45.52 1.53 9.29
N GLN A 407 45.59 2.15 10.48
CA GLN A 407 44.38 2.44 11.25
C GLN A 407 43.45 3.40 10.51
N ARG A 408 43.95 4.47 9.88
CA ARG A 408 43.11 5.35 9.05
C ARG A 408 42.49 4.65 7.86
N CYS A 409 43.22 3.74 7.21
CA CYS A 409 42.66 2.95 6.12
C CYS A 409 41.51 2.05 6.59
N ARG A 410 41.60 1.45 7.80
CA ARG A 410 40.49 0.70 8.41
C ARG A 410 39.29 1.59 8.72
N GLU A 411 39.54 2.82 9.17
CA GLU A 411 38.49 3.81 9.43
C GLU A 411 37.80 4.24 8.13
N LEU A 412 38.54 4.46 7.05
CA LEU A 412 37.98 4.70 5.71
C LEU A 412 37.22 3.49 5.15
N LEU A 413 37.63 2.27 5.48
CA LEU A 413 36.89 1.06 5.14
C LEU A 413 35.51 1.06 5.83
N GLU A 414 35.43 1.48 7.10
CA GLU A 414 34.16 1.66 7.82
C GLU A 414 33.26 2.72 7.14
N VAL A 415 33.84 3.76 6.51
CA VAL A 415 33.09 4.72 5.69
C VAL A 415 32.50 4.05 4.45
N CYS A 416 33.26 3.22 3.74
CA CYS A 416 32.78 2.45 2.58
C CYS A 416 31.64 1.48 2.98
N GLU A 417 31.75 0.79 4.11
CA GLU A 417 30.67 -0.05 4.65
C GLU A 417 29.39 0.77 4.93
N GLY A 418 29.54 1.98 5.48
CA GLY A 418 28.44 2.91 5.68
C GLY A 418 27.75 3.30 4.37
N GLN A 419 28.52 3.59 3.32
CA GLN A 419 28.00 3.89 1.97
C GLN A 419 27.20 2.72 1.38
N ILE A 420 27.64 1.49 1.60
CA ILE A 420 26.91 0.29 1.17
C ILE A 420 25.59 0.14 1.92
N GLN A 421 25.58 0.38 3.24
CA GLN A 421 24.41 0.16 4.09
C GLN A 421 23.35 1.26 3.98
N PHE A 422 23.76 2.53 4.06
CA PHE A 422 22.84 3.66 4.23
C PHE A 422 22.59 4.43 2.93
N ALA A 423 23.60 4.55 2.07
CA ALA A 423 23.46 5.16 0.74
C ALA A 423 23.19 4.14 -0.37
N ARG A 424 23.32 2.83 -0.08
CA ARG A 424 23.04 1.71 -1.00
C ARG A 424 23.84 1.80 -2.31
N LYS A 425 25.10 2.23 -2.24
CA LYS A 425 25.98 2.48 -3.41
C LYS A 425 26.91 1.31 -3.81
N GLY A 426 26.60 0.06 -3.46
CA GLY A 426 27.43 -1.12 -3.79
C GLY A 426 26.92 -1.96 -4.98
N GLN A 427 27.59 -3.09 -5.23
CA GLN A 427 27.20 -4.09 -6.25
C GLN A 427 25.77 -4.60 -5.97
N GLY A 428 24.90 -4.47 -6.98
CA GLY A 428 23.47 -4.77 -6.83
C GLY A 428 22.66 -3.64 -6.18
N SER A 429 22.99 -2.37 -6.49
CA SER A 429 22.22 -1.17 -6.09
C SER A 429 20.74 -1.29 -6.47
N SER A 430 19.95 -1.88 -5.58
CA SER A 430 18.51 -1.93 -5.67
C SER A 430 17.95 -0.60 -5.20
N SER A 431 17.01 -0.04 -5.97
CA SER A 431 16.05 0.92 -5.40
C SER A 431 15.46 0.34 -4.12
N LEU A 432 15.06 1.21 -3.18
CA LEU A 432 14.33 0.79 -1.99
C LEU A 432 13.23 -0.21 -2.39
N PRO A 433 13.20 -1.41 -1.79
CA PRO A 433 12.17 -2.39 -2.08
C PRO A 433 10.79 -1.79 -1.76
N CYS A 434 9.76 -2.25 -2.48
CA CYS A 434 8.40 -1.82 -2.22
C CYS A 434 7.91 -2.44 -0.91
N PHE A 435 7.63 -1.59 0.08
CA PHE A 435 7.00 -2.00 1.33
C PHE A 435 5.47 -1.94 1.17
N GLY A 436 4.81 -3.09 1.25
CA GLY A 436 3.35 -3.18 1.26
C GLY A 436 2.73 -2.78 2.60
N GLY A 437 1.40 -2.64 2.64
CA GLY A 437 0.63 -2.37 3.86
C GLY A 437 0.46 -0.90 4.24
N ASN A 438 -0.25 -0.65 5.34
CA ASN A 438 -0.61 0.69 5.82
C ASN A 438 0.59 1.53 6.31
N ARG A 439 1.68 0.89 6.74
CA ARG A 439 2.93 1.55 7.18
C ARG A 439 4.03 1.60 6.12
N GLY A 440 3.79 1.08 4.92
CA GLY A 440 4.83 1.00 3.87
C GLY A 440 5.46 2.36 3.52
N GLN A 441 4.64 3.40 3.36
CA GLN A 441 5.13 4.75 3.06
C GLN A 441 5.96 5.36 4.21
N GLU A 442 5.58 5.08 5.46
CA GLU A 442 6.29 5.56 6.64
C GLU A 442 7.68 4.92 6.77
N ILE A 443 7.79 3.62 6.47
CA ILE A 443 9.06 2.88 6.42
C ILE A 443 9.97 3.50 5.35
N VAL A 444 9.46 3.69 4.13
CA VAL A 444 10.24 4.30 3.03
C VAL A 444 10.72 5.69 3.41
N LYS A 445 9.83 6.53 3.95
CA LYS A 445 10.17 7.90 4.39
C LYS A 445 11.25 7.88 5.48
N SER A 446 11.17 6.94 6.42
CA SER A 446 12.16 6.79 7.49
C SER A 446 13.53 6.35 6.95
N LEU A 447 13.56 5.38 6.03
CA LEU A 447 14.80 4.92 5.39
C LEU A 447 15.45 6.00 4.52
N MET A 448 14.66 6.80 3.80
CA MET A 448 15.14 7.97 3.06
C MET A 448 15.67 9.06 4.01
N GLY A 449 15.03 9.25 5.17
CA GLY A 449 15.52 10.14 6.22
C GLY A 449 16.89 9.72 6.76
N ILE A 450 17.07 8.42 7.01
CA ILE A 450 18.34 7.83 7.45
C ILE A 450 19.43 8.04 6.38
N GLU A 451 19.13 7.78 5.11
CA GLU A 451 20.04 8.05 4.00
C GLU A 451 20.44 9.53 3.91
N THR A 452 19.48 10.44 4.11
CA THR A 452 19.75 11.89 4.09
C THR A 452 20.70 12.29 5.22
N GLN A 453 20.48 11.77 6.44
CA GLN A 453 21.37 12.02 7.57
C GLN A 453 22.77 11.42 7.34
N PHE A 454 22.87 10.23 6.74
CA PHE A 454 24.16 9.65 6.38
C PHE A 454 24.94 10.54 5.40
N HIS A 455 24.28 11.07 4.37
CA HIS A 455 24.92 12.01 3.43
C HIS A 455 25.44 13.27 4.14
N GLN A 456 24.74 13.78 5.15
CA GLN A 456 25.23 14.91 5.96
C GLN A 456 26.53 14.57 6.72
N HIS A 457 26.64 13.35 7.25
CA HIS A 457 27.87 12.88 7.88
C HIS A 457 29.03 12.74 6.88
N ILE A 458 28.76 12.25 5.67
CA ILE A 458 29.76 12.19 4.59
C ILE A 458 30.18 13.60 4.14
N ASP A 459 29.24 14.53 3.99
CA ASP A 459 29.52 15.92 3.63
C ASP A 459 30.40 16.62 4.67
N ARG A 460 30.25 16.28 5.95
CA ARG A 460 31.13 16.79 7.00
C ARG A 460 32.58 16.33 6.80
N LEU A 461 32.80 15.06 6.45
CA LEU A 461 34.14 14.54 6.15
C LEU A 461 34.72 15.16 4.86
N ARG A 462 33.88 15.42 3.85
CA ARG A 462 34.29 16.04 2.58
C ARG A 462 34.76 17.49 2.75
N ARG A 463 34.27 18.20 3.77
CA ARG A 463 34.60 19.62 4.05
C ARG A 463 35.83 19.81 4.94
N LEU A 464 36.50 18.74 5.35
CA LEU A 464 37.74 18.86 6.12
C LEU A 464 38.81 19.55 5.25
N GLU A 465 39.45 20.58 5.80
CA GLU A 465 40.43 21.41 5.08
C GLU A 465 41.84 20.79 5.04
N TYR A 466 42.02 19.64 5.69
CA TYR A 466 43.30 18.94 5.81
C TYR A 466 43.28 17.59 5.07
N ASP A 467 44.47 17.07 4.76
CA ASP A 467 44.60 15.74 4.14
C ASP A 467 44.33 14.63 5.16
N ILE A 468 43.27 13.86 4.91
CA ILE A 468 42.83 12.74 5.75
C ILE A 468 43.89 11.63 5.81
N LEU A 469 44.71 11.47 4.77
CA LEU A 469 45.74 10.43 4.73
C LEU A 469 47.05 10.84 5.43
N ASP A 470 47.22 12.12 5.78
CA ASP A 470 48.41 12.60 6.48
C ASP A 470 48.38 12.21 7.96
N VAL A 471 49.15 11.17 8.30
CA VAL A 471 49.28 10.62 9.65
C VAL A 471 49.79 11.60 10.70
N LYS A 472 50.44 12.69 10.31
CA LYS A 472 50.92 13.73 11.24
C LYS A 472 49.76 14.51 11.86
N ILE A 473 48.61 14.55 11.21
CA ILE A 473 47.44 15.34 11.63
C ILE A 473 46.58 14.54 12.60
N THR A 474 46.68 14.80 13.91
CA THR A 474 45.99 14.00 14.93
C THR A 474 44.47 14.22 15.01
N PHE A 475 43.94 15.29 14.41
CA PHE A 475 42.51 15.64 14.45
C PHE A 475 41.58 14.61 13.78
N TRP A 476 42.07 13.84 12.80
CA TRP A 476 41.28 12.84 12.07
C TRP A 476 40.56 11.87 13.00
N HIS A 477 41.22 11.37 14.04
CA HIS A 477 40.59 10.44 14.98
C HIS A 477 39.38 11.05 15.70
N THR A 478 39.41 12.35 16.00
CA THR A 478 38.28 13.06 16.61
C THR A 478 37.13 13.20 15.63
N ASP A 479 37.39 13.65 14.40
CA ASP A 479 36.36 13.81 13.37
C ASP A 479 35.74 12.47 12.96
N PHE A 480 36.56 11.43 12.81
CA PHE A 480 36.10 10.08 12.52
C PHE A 480 35.25 9.51 13.66
N ASN A 481 35.60 9.76 14.94
CA ASN A 481 34.77 9.33 16.05
C ASN A 481 33.37 9.96 16.03
N VAL A 482 33.24 11.21 15.58
CA VAL A 482 31.93 11.85 15.38
C VAL A 482 31.15 11.16 14.26
N PHE A 483 31.81 10.86 13.12
CA PHE A 483 31.19 10.08 12.04
C PHE A 483 30.75 8.69 12.54
N LYS A 484 31.62 7.98 13.26
CA LYS A 484 31.37 6.65 13.80
C LYS A 484 30.18 6.61 14.74
N ASN A 485 30.06 7.60 15.62
CA ASN A 485 28.90 7.71 16.50
C ASN A 485 27.62 7.99 15.71
N GLY A 486 27.66 8.90 14.72
CA GLY A 486 26.53 9.11 13.80
C GLY A 486 26.11 7.83 13.07
N VAL A 487 27.06 7.04 12.60
CA VAL A 487 26.80 5.73 11.97
C VAL A 487 26.13 4.75 12.94
N LYS A 488 26.56 4.69 14.20
CA LYS A 488 25.90 3.87 15.24
C LYS A 488 24.46 4.32 15.50
N ASP A 489 24.21 5.63 15.53
CA ASP A 489 22.87 6.18 15.70
C ASP A 489 21.98 5.80 14.52
N LEU A 490 22.48 5.89 13.28
CA LEU A 490 21.76 5.47 12.07
C LEU A 490 21.49 3.96 12.04
N GLU A 491 22.40 3.15 12.56
CA GLU A 491 22.22 1.71 12.73
C GLU A 491 21.08 1.42 13.72
N ALA A 492 21.07 2.10 14.88
CA ALA A 492 19.99 1.99 15.85
C ALA A 492 18.64 2.49 15.29
N MET A 493 18.64 3.60 14.53
CA MET A 493 17.43 4.08 13.84
C MET A 493 16.91 3.05 12.84
N THR A 494 17.79 2.40 12.07
CA THR A 494 17.40 1.36 11.11
C THR A 494 16.79 0.15 11.83
N GLN A 495 17.40 -0.28 12.94
CA GLN A 495 16.82 -1.34 13.79
C GLN A 495 15.45 -0.96 14.34
N ASN A 496 15.25 0.29 14.76
CA ASN A 496 13.96 0.78 15.23
C ASN A 496 12.89 0.79 14.13
N VAL A 497 13.26 1.17 12.90
CA VAL A 497 12.37 1.10 11.72
C VAL A 497 11.97 -0.35 11.44
N ILE A 498 12.92 -1.29 11.49
CA ILE A 498 12.64 -2.72 11.32
C ILE A 498 11.66 -3.18 12.41
N ASN A 499 11.93 -2.89 13.69
CA ASN A 499 11.06 -3.28 14.79
C ASN A 499 9.64 -2.72 14.64
N ALA A 500 9.51 -1.42 14.35
CA ALA A 500 8.21 -0.76 14.17
C ALA A 500 7.42 -1.28 12.95
N ALA A 501 8.12 -1.75 11.91
CA ALA A 501 7.50 -2.42 10.77
C ALA A 501 6.88 -3.76 11.19
N PHE A 502 7.64 -4.59 11.92
CA PHE A 502 7.17 -5.91 12.39
C PHE A 502 6.07 -5.83 13.45
N ASP A 503 6.01 -4.77 14.25
CA ASP A 503 4.92 -4.55 15.23
C ASP A 503 3.53 -4.41 14.57
N SER A 504 3.46 -4.08 13.28
CA SER A 504 2.21 -3.96 12.51
C SER A 504 1.78 -5.23 11.78
N VAL A 505 2.60 -6.29 11.83
CA VAL A 505 2.37 -7.52 11.08
C VAL A 505 1.41 -8.42 11.84
N SER A 506 0.27 -8.74 11.22
CA SER A 506 -0.72 -9.68 11.74
C SER A 506 -0.84 -10.97 10.92
N THR A 507 -0.23 -11.01 9.73
CA THR A 507 -0.31 -12.16 8.82
C THR A 507 1.07 -12.67 8.45
N ILE A 508 1.19 -13.97 8.27
CA ILE A 508 2.46 -14.64 7.94
C ILE A 508 2.96 -14.17 6.57
N SER A 509 2.06 -14.00 5.59
CA SER A 509 2.41 -13.44 4.28
C SER A 509 3.05 -12.06 4.37
N ALA A 510 2.43 -11.11 5.11
CA ALA A 510 3.00 -9.77 5.27
C ALA A 510 4.35 -9.79 6.02
N GLY A 511 4.51 -10.72 6.98
CA GLY A 511 5.77 -10.95 7.67
C GLY A 511 6.87 -11.43 6.72
N CYS A 512 6.57 -12.39 5.84
CA CYS A 512 7.50 -12.89 4.84
C CYS A 512 7.94 -11.79 3.85
N ASP A 513 7.00 -10.99 3.35
CA ASP A 513 7.29 -9.91 2.40
C ASP A 513 8.22 -8.85 3.01
N LEU A 514 7.97 -8.46 4.28
CA LEU A 514 8.85 -7.54 5.01
C LEU A 514 10.23 -8.13 5.28
N LEU A 515 10.30 -9.41 5.66
CA LEU A 515 11.58 -10.10 5.86
C LEU A 515 12.40 -10.08 4.57
N GLN A 516 11.80 -10.44 3.44
CA GLN A 516 12.48 -10.43 2.15
C GLN A 516 12.97 -9.03 1.78
N ALA A 517 12.15 -7.99 2.01
CA ALA A 517 12.54 -6.61 1.77
C ALA A 517 13.73 -6.19 2.64
N PHE A 518 13.67 -6.39 3.97
CA PHE A 518 14.74 -5.98 4.88
C PHE A 518 16.01 -6.82 4.74
N GLN A 519 15.94 -8.07 4.30
CA GLN A 519 17.12 -8.89 3.97
C GLN A 519 17.94 -8.28 2.83
N THR A 520 17.31 -7.65 1.84
CA THR A 520 18.04 -6.98 0.75
C THR A 520 18.77 -5.73 1.23
N ILE A 521 18.23 -5.06 2.26
CA ILE A 521 18.76 -3.81 2.84
C ILE A 521 19.84 -4.10 3.91
N ALA A 522 19.73 -5.19 4.65
CA ALA A 522 20.63 -5.52 5.75
C ALA A 522 21.99 -6.03 5.24
N LYS A 523 23.00 -5.16 5.27
CA LYS A 523 24.38 -5.46 4.89
C LYS A 523 25.30 -5.56 6.11
N ARG A 524 25.18 -4.64 7.07
CA ARG A 524 25.92 -4.65 8.35
C ARG A 524 25.38 -5.69 9.32
N GLU A 525 26.27 -6.20 10.16
CA GLU A 525 26.03 -7.31 11.07
C GLU A 525 24.92 -7.02 12.11
N ALA A 526 24.89 -5.84 12.75
CA ALA A 526 23.86 -5.60 13.77
C ALA A 526 22.45 -5.40 13.18
N ILE A 527 22.34 -4.89 11.95
CA ILE A 527 21.08 -4.81 11.21
C ILE A 527 20.66 -6.22 10.76
N ARG A 528 21.60 -7.02 10.26
CA ARG A 528 21.35 -8.42 9.86
C ARG A 528 20.81 -9.25 11.03
N ARG A 529 21.45 -9.16 12.21
CA ARG A 529 20.97 -9.80 13.44
C ARG A 529 19.57 -9.34 13.87
N CYS A 530 19.23 -8.07 13.63
CA CYS A 530 17.88 -7.58 13.90
C CYS A 530 16.85 -8.26 12.99
N VAL A 531 17.15 -8.41 11.70
CA VAL A 531 16.29 -9.13 10.74
C VAL A 531 16.22 -10.63 11.07
N GLU A 532 17.33 -11.26 11.45
CA GLU A 532 17.37 -12.66 11.89
C GLU A 532 16.48 -12.87 13.12
N LYS A 533 16.57 -11.99 14.12
CA LYS A 533 15.68 -12.04 15.30
C LYS A 533 14.20 -11.94 14.91
N ARG A 534 13.85 -11.03 13.99
CA ARG A 534 12.46 -10.91 13.49
C ARG A 534 12.03 -12.09 12.62
N THR A 535 12.97 -12.78 12.00
CA THR A 535 12.70 -14.03 11.30
C THR A 535 12.15 -15.06 12.30
N VAL A 536 12.81 -15.25 13.45
CA VAL A 536 12.34 -16.17 14.51
C VAL A 536 10.92 -15.81 14.98
N ASP A 537 10.60 -14.53 15.14
CA ASP A 537 9.27 -14.07 15.54
C ASP A 537 8.18 -14.49 14.54
N VAL A 538 8.44 -14.36 13.22
CA VAL A 538 7.49 -14.77 12.16
C VAL A 538 7.28 -16.28 12.15
N TYR A 539 8.33 -17.09 12.37
CA TYR A 539 8.18 -18.53 12.57
C TYR A 539 7.37 -18.85 13.84
N GLY A 540 7.53 -18.04 14.91
CA GLY A 540 6.69 -18.09 16.10
C GLY A 540 5.21 -17.84 15.81
N MET A 541 4.90 -16.86 14.96
CA MET A 541 3.53 -16.59 14.50
C MET A 541 2.93 -17.78 13.76
N PHE A 542 3.69 -18.44 12.87
CA PHE A 542 3.23 -19.65 12.18
C PHE A 542 2.96 -20.80 13.15
N LYS A 543 3.86 -21.06 14.11
CA LYS A 543 3.64 -22.08 15.15
C LYS A 543 2.35 -21.81 15.94
N ALA A 544 2.08 -20.54 16.29
CA ALA A 544 0.84 -20.15 16.95
C ALA A 544 -0.40 -20.34 16.05
N GLU A 545 -0.31 -20.07 14.76
CA GLU A 545 -1.39 -20.30 13.79
C GLU A 545 -1.71 -21.79 13.64
N VAL A 546 -0.69 -22.66 13.58
CA VAL A 546 -0.87 -24.13 13.55
C VAL A 546 -1.66 -24.61 14.78
N VAL A 547 -1.31 -24.10 15.96
CA VAL A 547 -2.03 -24.42 17.21
C VAL A 547 -3.47 -23.88 17.17
N THR A 548 -3.67 -22.67 16.64
CA THR A 548 -5.01 -22.06 16.50
C THR A 548 -5.89 -22.88 15.57
N VAL A 549 -5.37 -23.31 14.41
CA VAL A 549 -6.07 -24.19 13.46
C VAL A 549 -6.35 -25.56 14.08
N ARG A 550 -5.41 -26.13 14.85
CA ARG A 550 -5.63 -27.37 15.60
C ARG A 550 -6.78 -27.22 16.60
N ASN A 551 -6.82 -26.13 17.37
CA ASN A 551 -7.90 -25.87 18.33
C ASN A 551 -9.25 -25.66 17.64
N LEU A 552 -9.27 -24.96 16.50
CA LEU A 552 -10.47 -24.79 15.68
C LEU A 552 -10.99 -26.14 15.18
N PHE A 553 -10.09 -27.00 14.72
CA PHE A 553 -10.44 -28.36 14.30
C PHE A 553 -11.02 -29.16 15.47
N GLU A 554 -10.33 -29.23 16.61
CA GLU A 554 -10.77 -30.01 17.78
C GLU A 554 -12.13 -29.58 18.31
N LYS A 555 -12.41 -28.27 18.33
CA LYS A 555 -13.70 -27.72 18.78
C LYS A 555 -14.85 -28.11 17.84
N ASN A 556 -14.61 -28.12 16.53
CA ASN A 556 -15.65 -28.26 15.52
C ASN A 556 -15.69 -29.65 14.87
N LYS A 557 -14.78 -30.58 15.18
CA LYS A 557 -14.69 -31.89 14.51
C LYS A 557 -15.97 -32.74 14.60
N ALA A 558 -16.78 -32.54 15.64
CA ALA A 558 -18.04 -33.25 15.85
C ALA A 558 -19.17 -32.70 14.97
N VAL A 559 -19.25 -31.38 14.83
CA VAL A 559 -20.22 -30.68 13.98
C VAL A 559 -19.45 -29.63 13.17
N PRO A 560 -18.84 -30.03 12.04
CA PRO A 560 -18.07 -29.10 11.23
C PRO A 560 -19.00 -28.03 10.64
N PRO A 561 -18.51 -26.80 10.45
CA PRO A 561 -19.29 -25.73 9.84
C PRO A 561 -19.47 -26.02 8.34
N LEU A 562 -20.57 -26.68 7.99
CA LEU A 562 -20.92 -27.04 6.61
C LEU A 562 -21.94 -26.05 6.03
N SER A 563 -21.83 -25.76 4.74
CA SER A 563 -22.88 -25.08 3.98
C SER A 563 -24.11 -25.98 3.83
N ILE A 564 -25.29 -25.39 3.61
CA ILE A 564 -26.56 -26.13 3.37
C ILE A 564 -26.45 -27.07 2.16
N THR A 565 -25.54 -26.78 1.22
CA THR A 565 -25.30 -27.57 0.02
C THR A 565 -24.23 -28.66 0.21
N GLU A 566 -23.44 -28.59 1.28
CA GLU A 566 -22.35 -29.52 1.54
C GLU A 566 -22.87 -30.76 2.27
N PRO A 567 -22.51 -31.96 1.81
CA PRO A 567 -22.99 -33.19 2.40
C PRO A 567 -22.15 -33.56 3.64
N GLN A 568 -22.68 -34.45 4.48
CA GLN A 568 -22.18 -34.68 5.83
C GLN A 568 -20.75 -35.24 5.88
N TYR A 569 -20.37 -36.12 4.96
CA TYR A 569 -19.07 -36.80 5.00
C TYR A 569 -18.03 -36.07 4.16
N ALA A 570 -18.28 -35.89 2.85
CA ALA A 570 -17.36 -35.21 1.95
C ALA A 570 -17.19 -33.72 2.31
N GLY A 571 -18.25 -33.05 2.76
CA GLY A 571 -18.17 -31.67 3.24
C GLY A 571 -17.28 -31.54 4.48
N ALA A 572 -17.44 -32.44 5.46
CA ALA A 572 -16.60 -32.49 6.64
C ALA A 572 -15.13 -32.75 6.30
N ALA A 573 -14.88 -33.66 5.35
CA ALA A 573 -13.53 -33.96 4.86
C ALA A 573 -12.92 -32.77 4.10
N LEU A 574 -13.71 -32.06 3.28
CA LEU A 574 -13.24 -30.87 2.56
C LEU A 574 -12.93 -29.70 3.49
N TRP A 575 -13.72 -29.50 4.55
CA TRP A 575 -13.40 -28.54 5.59
C TRP A 575 -12.03 -28.83 6.23
N ALA A 576 -11.77 -30.10 6.60
CA ALA A 576 -10.48 -30.51 7.13
C ALA A 576 -9.33 -30.32 6.11
N ARG A 577 -9.56 -30.66 4.83
CA ARG A 577 -8.61 -30.41 3.73
C ARG A 577 -8.33 -28.92 3.54
N GLY A 578 -9.35 -28.07 3.67
CA GLY A 578 -9.21 -26.62 3.57
C GLY A 578 -8.31 -26.04 4.67
N LEU A 579 -8.48 -26.52 5.91
CA LEU A 579 -7.59 -26.15 7.03
C LEU A 579 -6.14 -26.59 6.76
N GLN A 580 -5.95 -27.81 6.24
CA GLN A 580 -4.63 -28.33 5.88
C GLN A 580 -3.97 -27.48 4.77
N LEU A 581 -4.71 -27.15 3.70
CA LEU A 581 -4.18 -26.37 2.58
C LEU A 581 -3.80 -24.95 2.98
N ARG A 582 -4.60 -24.30 3.84
CA ARG A 582 -4.29 -22.96 4.38
C ARG A 582 -2.93 -22.93 5.07
N VAL A 583 -2.70 -23.84 6.02
CA VAL A 583 -1.43 -23.89 6.77
C VAL A 583 -0.27 -24.33 5.87
N LYS A 584 -0.53 -25.21 4.88
CA LYS A 584 0.47 -25.62 3.88
C LYS A 584 0.98 -24.45 3.05
N GLU A 585 0.10 -23.55 2.64
CA GLU A 585 0.46 -22.36 1.86
C GLU A 585 1.34 -21.41 2.66
N ASP A 586 1.02 -21.19 3.93
CA ASP A 586 1.84 -20.36 4.84
C ASP A 586 3.23 -20.97 5.06
N LEU A 587 3.33 -22.28 5.22
CA LEU A 587 4.61 -22.98 5.32
C LEU A 587 5.44 -22.88 4.03
N ALA A 588 4.78 -22.98 2.87
CA ALA A 588 5.46 -22.84 1.57
C ALA A 588 6.03 -21.42 1.39
N ARG A 589 5.31 -20.37 1.83
CA ARG A 589 5.83 -18.99 1.82
C ARG A 589 7.04 -18.84 2.73
N LEU A 590 7.02 -19.44 3.92
CA LEU A 590 8.16 -19.42 4.83
C LEU A 590 9.39 -20.14 4.26
N ALA A 591 9.18 -21.26 3.56
CA ALA A 591 10.25 -22.01 2.92
C ALA A 591 10.95 -21.26 1.77
N LEU A 592 10.29 -20.25 1.18
CA LEU A 592 10.87 -19.38 0.14
C LEU A 592 11.78 -18.29 0.72
N LEU A 593 11.80 -18.08 2.04
CA LEU A 593 12.68 -17.09 2.67
C LEU A 593 14.14 -17.55 2.56
N THR A 594 14.92 -16.84 1.75
CA THR A 594 16.29 -17.19 1.36
C THR A 594 17.35 -17.11 2.48
N SER A 595 17.02 -16.58 3.66
CA SER A 595 18.03 -16.11 4.62
C SER A 595 18.32 -17.03 5.80
N LEU A 596 17.61 -18.13 5.98
CA LEU A 596 17.98 -19.08 7.03
C LEU A 596 19.06 -20.01 6.49
N PRO A 597 20.15 -20.26 7.25
CA PRO A 597 21.13 -21.28 6.90
C PRO A 597 20.39 -22.58 6.55
N ARG A 598 20.81 -23.27 5.49
CA ARG A 598 20.26 -24.59 5.15
C ARG A 598 20.37 -25.49 6.39
N GLY A 599 19.25 -25.76 7.07
CA GLY A 599 19.18 -26.50 8.34
C GLY A 599 18.78 -25.70 9.59
N ALA A 600 18.18 -24.51 9.45
CA ALA A 600 17.69 -23.76 10.61
C ALA A 600 16.60 -24.51 11.40
N VAL A 601 16.76 -24.54 12.73
CA VAL A 601 15.91 -25.27 13.69
C VAL A 601 14.46 -24.81 13.58
N GLU A 602 14.23 -23.53 13.30
CA GLU A 602 12.91 -22.91 13.22
C GLU A 602 12.06 -23.48 12.09
N LEU A 603 12.66 -23.78 10.93
CA LEU A 603 11.97 -24.39 9.80
C LEU A 603 11.63 -25.85 10.06
N ASP A 604 12.56 -26.59 10.68
CA ASP A 604 12.35 -28.01 11.04
C ASP A 604 11.25 -28.16 12.11
N GLU A 605 11.24 -27.28 13.11
CA GLU A 605 10.16 -27.21 14.11
C GLU A 605 8.80 -26.87 13.48
N ALA A 606 8.76 -25.88 12.58
CA ALA A 606 7.55 -25.48 11.88
C ALA A 606 7.01 -26.63 11.01
N GLN A 607 7.89 -27.30 10.26
CA GLN A 607 7.57 -28.47 9.45
C GLN A 607 7.03 -29.62 10.32
N THR A 608 7.70 -29.93 11.44
CA THR A 608 7.27 -30.97 12.39
C THR A 608 5.89 -30.69 12.99
N GLN A 609 5.60 -29.44 13.38
CA GLN A 609 4.28 -29.08 13.90
C GLN A 609 3.19 -29.17 12.85
N PHE A 610 3.49 -28.76 11.61
CA PHE A 610 2.58 -28.91 10.47
C PHE A 610 2.31 -30.38 10.14
N ASP A 611 3.35 -31.22 10.09
CA ASP A 611 3.22 -32.64 9.80
C ASP A 611 2.38 -33.36 10.88
N GLY A 612 2.54 -32.97 12.14
CA GLY A 612 1.67 -33.42 13.23
C GLY A 612 0.20 -33.02 13.05
N LEU A 613 -0.09 -31.78 12.64
CA LEU A 613 -1.47 -31.35 12.32
C LEU A 613 -2.02 -32.08 11.08
N LYS A 614 -1.21 -32.21 10.04
CA LYS A 614 -1.56 -32.89 8.79
C LYS A 614 -1.94 -34.34 9.03
N ALA A 615 -1.22 -35.07 9.87
CA ALA A 615 -1.55 -36.45 10.24
C ALA A 615 -2.95 -36.54 10.87
N VAL A 616 -3.24 -35.69 11.87
CA VAL A 616 -4.56 -35.65 12.55
C VAL A 616 -5.71 -35.34 11.57
N LEU A 617 -5.51 -34.37 10.67
CA LEU A 617 -6.52 -34.01 9.67
C LEU A 617 -6.71 -35.13 8.63
N HIS A 618 -5.64 -35.80 8.23
CA HIS A 618 -5.70 -36.92 7.29
C HIS A 618 -6.44 -38.12 7.87
N ASP A 619 -6.17 -38.47 9.13
CA ASP A 619 -6.88 -39.54 9.84
C ASP A 619 -8.38 -39.25 9.95
N TYR A 620 -8.75 -37.98 10.17
CA TYR A 620 -10.16 -37.56 10.18
C TYR A 620 -10.83 -37.69 8.81
N ILE A 621 -10.15 -37.25 7.74
CA ILE A 621 -10.62 -37.40 6.35
C ILE A 621 -10.85 -38.88 6.03
N GLN A 622 -9.88 -39.75 6.36
CA GLN A 622 -9.98 -41.18 6.11
C GLN A 622 -11.12 -41.82 6.91
N LYS A 623 -11.29 -41.42 8.18
CA LYS A 623 -12.42 -41.87 8.99
C LYS A 623 -13.76 -41.48 8.37
N LYS A 624 -13.94 -40.23 7.94
CA LYS A 624 -15.18 -39.78 7.29
C LYS A 624 -15.45 -40.49 5.98
N TYR A 625 -14.41 -40.80 5.22
CA TYR A 625 -14.54 -41.63 4.03
C TYR A 625 -15.00 -43.05 4.39
N ASN A 626 -14.39 -43.70 5.38
CA ASN A 626 -14.80 -45.04 5.81
C ASN A 626 -16.24 -45.07 6.34
N ASP A 627 -16.63 -44.09 7.17
CA ASP A 627 -18.00 -43.96 7.69
C ASP A 627 -19.02 -43.83 6.53
N TRP A 628 -18.68 -43.09 5.46
CA TRP A 628 -19.49 -42.97 4.25
C TRP A 628 -19.57 -44.29 3.47
N ILE A 629 -18.47 -45.03 3.37
CA ILE A 629 -18.46 -46.35 2.72
C ILE A 629 -19.35 -47.34 3.46
N ASP A 630 -19.32 -47.34 4.78
CA ASP A 630 -20.19 -48.21 5.59
C ASP A 630 -21.67 -47.85 5.41
N GLU A 631 -22.01 -46.56 5.35
CA GLU A 631 -23.37 -46.12 5.02
C GLU A 631 -23.77 -46.50 3.59
N LEU A 632 -22.87 -46.32 2.61
CA LEU A 632 -23.09 -46.72 1.22
C LEU A 632 -23.34 -48.23 1.10
N ASN A 633 -22.56 -49.05 1.81
CA ASN A 633 -22.72 -50.50 1.84
C ASN A 633 -24.04 -50.90 2.48
N SER A 634 -24.45 -50.21 3.56
CA SER A 634 -25.77 -50.37 4.17
C SER A 634 -26.90 -50.03 3.19
N LEU A 635 -26.79 -48.91 2.45
CA LEU A 635 -27.72 -48.53 1.39
C LEU A 635 -27.76 -49.53 0.23
N GLY A 636 -26.60 -50.07 -0.15
CA GLY A 636 -26.40 -50.97 -1.28
C GLY A 636 -26.88 -52.42 -1.06
N THR A 637 -27.25 -52.80 0.16
CA THR A 637 -27.87 -54.11 0.45
C THR A 637 -29.18 -54.34 -0.31
N THR A 638 -29.88 -53.25 -0.65
CA THR A 638 -30.93 -53.22 -1.67
C THR A 638 -30.32 -52.65 -2.94
N ASN A 639 -30.36 -53.36 -4.07
CA ASN A 639 -29.89 -52.87 -5.37
C ASN A 639 -30.29 -51.39 -5.54
N LEU A 640 -29.33 -50.48 -5.67
CA LEU A 640 -29.59 -49.04 -5.57
C LEU A 640 -30.57 -48.54 -6.64
N ASN A 641 -30.66 -49.26 -7.76
CA ASN A 641 -31.66 -49.03 -8.82
C ASN A 641 -33.10 -49.36 -8.39
N SER A 642 -33.30 -50.27 -7.44
CA SER A 642 -34.65 -50.59 -6.90
C SER A 642 -35.29 -49.39 -6.18
N ARG A 643 -34.48 -48.44 -5.68
CA ARG A 643 -34.98 -47.20 -5.06
C ARG A 643 -35.57 -46.22 -6.10
N LEU A 644 -35.21 -46.38 -7.37
CA LEU A 644 -35.76 -45.63 -8.50
C LEU A 644 -37.05 -46.25 -9.06
N GLU A 645 -37.45 -47.44 -8.58
CA GLU A 645 -38.70 -48.11 -8.97
C GLU A 645 -39.94 -47.57 -8.24
N ASN A 646 -39.76 -46.55 -7.39
CA ASN A 646 -40.86 -45.86 -6.74
C ASN A 646 -41.68 -45.01 -7.73
N PRO A 647 -42.99 -44.84 -7.50
CA PRO A 647 -43.82 -43.92 -8.30
C PRO A 647 -43.27 -42.49 -8.28
N LEU A 648 -43.45 -41.75 -9.38
CA LEU A 648 -42.92 -40.37 -9.53
C LEU A 648 -43.47 -39.38 -8.50
N MET A 649 -44.73 -39.55 -8.09
CA MET A 649 -45.43 -38.65 -7.18
C MET A 649 -46.22 -39.43 -6.13
N THR A 650 -46.52 -38.79 -5.01
CA THR A 650 -47.43 -39.30 -3.98
C THR A 650 -48.46 -38.24 -3.62
N LYS A 651 -49.68 -38.68 -3.29
CA LYS A 651 -50.72 -37.83 -2.70
C LYS A 651 -50.59 -37.86 -1.19
N THR A 652 -50.75 -36.71 -0.55
CA THR A 652 -50.83 -36.62 0.92
C THR A 652 -52.12 -37.30 1.40
N SER A 653 -52.04 -38.58 1.75
CA SER A 653 -53.13 -39.36 2.38
C SER A 653 -52.81 -39.67 3.84
N LEU A 654 -53.83 -39.64 4.71
CA LEU A 654 -53.78 -40.21 6.05
C LEU A 654 -53.52 -41.72 5.94
N ALA A 655 -52.26 -42.13 6.12
CA ALA A 655 -51.87 -43.53 6.31
C ALA A 655 -50.78 -43.61 7.38
N LEU A 656 -51.21 -43.44 8.63
CA LEU A 656 -50.54 -43.91 9.84
C LEU A 656 -51.67 -44.51 10.67
N ASP A 657 -52.10 -45.72 10.30
CA ASP A 657 -52.83 -46.70 11.10
C ASP A 657 -53.26 -47.86 10.19
N ALA A 658 -52.37 -48.86 10.04
CA ALA A 658 -52.65 -50.27 9.74
C ALA A 658 -51.44 -50.95 9.07
N ALA A 659 -50.49 -51.43 9.88
CA ALA A 659 -49.67 -52.62 9.58
C ALA A 659 -48.94 -53.06 10.85
N VAL A 660 -49.66 -53.78 11.72
CA VAL A 660 -49.07 -54.83 12.56
C VAL A 660 -49.44 -56.15 11.89
N PRO A 661 -48.46 -57.02 11.63
CA PRO A 661 -48.64 -58.44 11.83
C PRO A 661 -47.65 -58.95 12.88
N THR A 662 -48.24 -59.35 14.00
CA THR A 662 -47.94 -60.53 14.82
C THR A 662 -46.75 -61.41 14.41
N ALA A 663 -45.79 -61.54 15.33
CA ALA A 663 -45.20 -62.82 15.69
C ALA A 663 -45.06 -62.90 17.21
N ALA A 664 -45.82 -63.82 17.82
CA ALA A 664 -45.77 -64.12 19.23
C ALA A 664 -44.77 -65.26 19.52
N SER A 665 -44.13 -65.13 20.68
CA SER A 665 -43.69 -66.19 21.60
C SER A 665 -42.63 -67.21 21.15
N ALA A 666 -41.44 -67.14 21.76
CA ALA A 666 -41.07 -68.08 22.83
C ALA A 666 -39.85 -67.58 23.64
N SER A 667 -39.96 -67.82 24.95
CA SER A 667 -39.14 -67.43 26.10
C SER A 667 -37.91 -68.31 26.35
N THR A 668 -36.86 -67.74 26.96
CA THR A 668 -36.12 -68.23 28.16
C THR A 668 -35.01 -67.22 28.46
N ALA A 669 -35.05 -66.43 29.55
CA ALA A 669 -34.83 -66.74 30.98
C ALA A 669 -33.41 -66.36 31.44
N GLY A 670 -33.33 -65.51 32.48
CA GLY A 670 -32.11 -65.23 33.24
C GLY A 670 -32.00 -63.77 33.69
N GLY A 671 -32.65 -63.42 34.80
CA GLY A 671 -32.50 -62.11 35.46
C GLY A 671 -31.26 -62.04 36.37
N VAL A 672 -30.93 -60.84 36.86
CA VAL A 672 -30.72 -60.47 38.28
C VAL A 672 -30.75 -58.94 38.39
N ALA A 673 -31.31 -58.46 39.49
CA ALA A 673 -31.64 -57.09 39.85
C ALA A 673 -30.47 -56.25 40.41
N GLY A 674 -30.65 -54.92 40.37
CA GLY A 674 -30.34 -54.01 41.49
C GLY A 674 -29.22 -52.99 41.27
N GLY A 675 -29.53 -51.70 41.42
CA GLY A 675 -28.52 -50.68 41.76
C GLY A 675 -28.77 -49.26 41.27
N ASN A 676 -29.37 -48.44 42.14
CA ASN A 676 -29.59 -46.99 42.09
C ASN A 676 -28.47 -46.09 41.53
N GLY A 677 -28.85 -44.92 41.00
CA GLY A 677 -28.07 -43.68 41.19
C GLY A 677 -28.20 -42.62 40.09
N ALA A 678 -29.19 -41.73 40.19
CA ALA A 678 -29.24 -40.46 39.46
C ALA A 678 -28.20 -39.45 40.00
N PRO A 679 -27.79 -38.42 39.24
CA PRO A 679 -28.56 -37.17 39.10
C PRO A 679 -28.66 -36.71 37.62
N GLY A 680 -29.67 -35.98 37.14
CA GLY A 680 -30.20 -34.72 37.62
C GLY A 680 -29.59 -33.56 36.81
N GLN A 681 -30.30 -33.05 35.79
CA GLN A 681 -30.04 -31.72 35.23
C GLN A 681 -31.35 -31.00 34.86
N THR A 682 -31.50 -29.85 35.52
CA THR A 682 -32.48 -28.80 35.32
C THR A 682 -32.04 -27.85 34.20
N ASN A 683 -32.98 -27.59 33.27
CA ASN A 683 -33.06 -26.60 32.19
C ASN A 683 -32.87 -25.11 32.63
N PRO A 684 -32.94 -24.08 31.73
CA PRO A 684 -32.68 -23.99 30.27
C PRO A 684 -32.05 -22.63 29.77
N ASN A 685 -31.90 -22.51 28.44
CA ASN A 685 -32.01 -21.34 27.52
C ASN A 685 -30.74 -20.86 26.77
N PRO A 686 -30.88 -20.21 25.59
CA PRO A 686 -31.83 -20.41 24.47
C PRO A 686 -31.08 -20.45 23.09
N HIS A 687 -31.81 -20.62 21.98
CA HIS A 687 -31.32 -20.72 20.57
C HIS A 687 -31.02 -22.13 20.04
N ALA A 688 -32.05 -22.98 20.03
CA ALA A 688 -32.28 -23.87 18.90
C ALA A 688 -33.75 -23.70 18.51
N LEU A 689 -33.99 -23.04 17.38
CA LEU A 689 -35.33 -22.97 16.79
C LEU A 689 -35.66 -24.38 16.27
N ASP A 690 -36.47 -25.09 17.04
CA ASP A 690 -37.19 -26.30 16.67
C ASP A 690 -37.89 -26.12 15.32
N VAL A 691 -37.37 -26.77 14.27
CA VAL A 691 -38.07 -26.90 12.97
C VAL A 691 -38.93 -28.18 12.92
N THR A 692 -38.93 -29.01 13.97
CA THR A 692 -39.61 -30.31 13.96
C THR A 692 -41.08 -30.26 14.45
N ASN A 693 -41.58 -29.11 14.89
CA ASN A 693 -42.98 -28.96 15.36
C ASN A 693 -43.91 -28.17 14.42
N ALA A 694 -43.42 -27.66 13.29
CA ALA A 694 -44.28 -26.99 12.30
C ALA A 694 -45.10 -27.97 11.43
N ASP A 695 -44.60 -29.20 11.21
CA ASP A 695 -45.26 -30.19 10.33
C ASP A 695 -46.46 -30.89 10.97
N LYS A 696 -46.62 -30.83 12.29
CA LYS A 696 -47.79 -31.42 12.98
C LYS A 696 -49.00 -30.51 13.08
N LEU A 697 -48.87 -29.21 12.77
CA LEU A 697 -49.98 -28.24 12.79
C LEU A 697 -50.61 -27.98 11.41
N LEU A 698 -49.95 -28.37 10.31
CA LEU A 698 -50.43 -28.19 8.93
C LEU A 698 -51.24 -29.38 8.38
N GLY A 699 -51.23 -30.52 9.08
CA GLY A 699 -51.79 -31.80 8.61
C GLY A 699 -53.31 -31.84 8.41
N ARG A 700 -54.08 -30.83 8.86
CA ARG A 700 -55.55 -30.81 8.70
C ARG A 700 -56.04 -30.12 7.42
N SER A 701 -55.20 -29.35 6.71
CA SER A 701 -55.60 -28.61 5.48
C SER A 701 -55.03 -29.17 4.17
N ASN A 702 -54.01 -30.04 4.23
CA ASN A 702 -53.29 -30.52 3.05
C ASN A 702 -53.90 -31.78 2.38
N LYS A 703 -55.21 -32.00 2.51
CA LYS A 703 -55.87 -33.14 1.86
C LYS A 703 -55.87 -32.97 0.34
N GLY A 704 -55.18 -33.89 -0.36
CA GLY A 704 -55.19 -33.98 -1.83
C GLY A 704 -54.03 -33.30 -2.57
N PHE A 705 -53.05 -32.70 -1.88
CA PHE A 705 -51.85 -32.14 -2.52
C PHE A 705 -50.90 -33.24 -3.02
N LEU A 706 -50.16 -32.92 -4.08
CA LEU A 706 -49.14 -33.78 -4.65
C LEU A 706 -47.75 -33.42 -4.09
N HIS A 707 -46.90 -34.43 -3.92
CA HIS A 707 -45.48 -34.26 -3.63
C HIS A 707 -44.64 -35.12 -4.59
N CYS A 708 -43.47 -34.60 -4.97
CA CYS A 708 -42.49 -35.31 -5.78
C CYS A 708 -41.83 -36.42 -4.93
N ASN A 709 -41.97 -37.67 -5.34
CA ASN A 709 -41.52 -38.84 -4.58
C ASN A 709 -40.13 -39.31 -5.05
N PHE A 710 -39.12 -38.46 -4.84
CA PHE A 710 -37.72 -38.79 -5.14
C PHE A 710 -36.99 -39.19 -3.85
N ASP A 711 -36.19 -40.25 -3.92
CA ASP A 711 -35.48 -40.79 -2.76
C ASP A 711 -34.44 -39.78 -2.21
N ARG A 712 -34.61 -39.36 -0.95
CA ARG A 712 -33.74 -38.35 -0.31
C ARG A 712 -32.30 -38.87 -0.09
N PRO A 713 -32.07 -40.11 0.38
CA PRO A 713 -30.73 -40.69 0.48
C PRO A 713 -29.96 -40.69 -0.84
N LEU A 714 -30.64 -40.94 -1.97
CA LEU A 714 -30.00 -40.88 -3.30
C LEU A 714 -29.52 -39.46 -3.66
N LEU A 715 -30.23 -38.41 -3.24
CA LEU A 715 -29.78 -37.02 -3.43
C LEU A 715 -28.56 -36.69 -2.58
N GLN A 716 -28.52 -37.20 -1.34
CA GLN A 716 -27.36 -37.08 -0.47
C GLN A 716 -26.16 -37.79 -1.09
N LEU A 717 -26.34 -39.00 -1.62
CA LEU A 717 -25.29 -39.74 -2.32
C LEU A 717 -24.74 -38.97 -3.54
N PHE A 718 -25.61 -38.38 -4.36
CA PHE A 718 -25.19 -37.55 -5.50
C PHE A 718 -24.40 -36.31 -5.10
N ALA A 719 -24.64 -35.77 -3.90
CA ALA A 719 -23.85 -34.69 -3.33
C ALA A 719 -22.51 -35.23 -2.80
N GLU A 720 -22.53 -36.32 -2.02
CA GLU A 720 -21.31 -36.96 -1.49
C GLU A 720 -20.32 -37.30 -2.60
N VAL A 721 -20.75 -38.00 -3.66
CA VAL A 721 -19.88 -38.35 -4.79
C VAL A 721 -19.31 -37.11 -5.49
N HIS A 722 -20.12 -36.05 -5.66
CA HIS A 722 -19.64 -34.81 -6.29
C HIS A 722 -18.55 -34.14 -5.45
N TYR A 723 -18.69 -34.11 -4.13
CA TYR A 723 -17.70 -33.47 -3.27
C TYR A 723 -16.45 -34.32 -3.05
N TRP A 724 -16.57 -35.66 -3.03
CA TRP A 724 -15.42 -36.56 -3.01
C TRP A 724 -14.55 -36.46 -4.29
N GLN A 725 -15.11 -36.02 -5.42
CA GLN A 725 -14.34 -35.78 -6.66
C GLN A 725 -13.28 -34.67 -6.51
N TYR A 726 -13.47 -33.68 -5.61
CA TYR A 726 -12.50 -32.61 -5.37
C TYR A 726 -11.18 -33.08 -4.72
N PHE A 727 -11.11 -34.33 -4.26
CA PHE A 727 -9.88 -34.94 -3.76
C PHE A 727 -8.95 -35.42 -4.88
N ASN A 728 -9.28 -35.19 -6.16
CA ASN A 728 -8.42 -35.39 -7.34
C ASN A 728 -7.71 -36.76 -7.40
N GLY A 729 -8.40 -37.83 -7.01
CA GLY A 729 -7.88 -39.21 -7.09
C GLY A 729 -7.11 -39.70 -5.85
N GLU A 730 -6.92 -38.88 -4.82
CA GLU A 730 -6.38 -39.34 -3.52
C GLU A 730 -7.34 -40.32 -2.81
N ILE A 731 -8.65 -40.18 -3.08
CA ILE A 731 -9.72 -41.02 -2.55
C ILE A 731 -10.46 -41.64 -3.73
N GLN A 732 -10.56 -42.98 -3.75
CA GLN A 732 -11.25 -43.71 -4.82
C GLN A 732 -12.74 -43.77 -4.56
N ILE A 733 -13.56 -43.38 -5.53
CA ILE A 733 -15.02 -43.45 -5.40
C ILE A 733 -15.47 -44.88 -5.76
N PRO A 734 -16.27 -45.56 -4.93
CA PRO A 734 -16.78 -46.89 -5.24
C PRO A 734 -17.58 -46.93 -6.55
N TYR A 735 -17.36 -47.99 -7.34
CA TYR A 735 -18.00 -48.17 -8.65
C TYR A 735 -19.53 -48.07 -8.60
N ILE A 736 -20.16 -48.63 -7.56
CA ILE A 736 -21.62 -48.62 -7.37
C ILE A 736 -22.17 -47.19 -7.23
N ALA A 737 -21.46 -46.33 -6.48
CA ALA A 737 -21.84 -44.93 -6.31
C ALA A 737 -21.57 -44.11 -7.59
N HIS A 738 -20.48 -44.42 -8.30
CA HIS A 738 -20.12 -43.77 -9.55
C HIS A 738 -21.13 -44.07 -10.67
N ASP A 739 -21.56 -45.33 -10.82
CA ASP A 739 -22.47 -45.76 -11.88
C ASP A 739 -23.85 -45.09 -11.77
N ILE A 740 -24.43 -45.03 -10.55
CA ILE A 740 -25.71 -44.35 -10.35
C ILE A 740 -25.59 -42.81 -10.54
N CYS A 741 -24.43 -42.23 -10.22
CA CYS A 741 -24.17 -40.82 -10.43
C CYS A 741 -24.05 -40.44 -11.92
N ASN A 742 -23.69 -41.37 -12.81
CA ASN A 742 -23.71 -41.11 -14.26
C ASN A 742 -25.13 -40.77 -14.76
N GLN A 743 -26.17 -41.28 -14.10
CA GLN A 743 -27.57 -41.01 -14.43
C GLN A 743 -28.13 -39.75 -13.73
N LYS A 744 -27.33 -39.09 -12.87
CA LYS A 744 -27.74 -37.95 -12.03
C LYS A 744 -28.40 -36.83 -12.83
N GLU A 745 -27.83 -36.44 -13.97
CA GLU A 745 -28.37 -35.33 -14.75
C GLU A 745 -29.72 -35.66 -15.40
N GLN A 746 -29.87 -36.89 -15.92
CA GLN A 746 -31.13 -37.36 -16.48
C GLN A 746 -32.24 -37.40 -15.41
N LEU A 747 -31.90 -37.90 -14.21
CA LEU A 747 -32.80 -37.93 -13.07
C LEU A 747 -33.13 -36.52 -12.53
N ARG A 748 -32.16 -35.59 -12.54
CA ARG A 748 -32.36 -34.19 -12.15
C ARG A 748 -33.36 -33.51 -13.08
N VAL A 749 -33.16 -33.63 -14.40
CA VAL A 749 -34.06 -33.07 -15.42
C VAL A 749 -35.47 -33.66 -15.26
N LEU A 750 -35.59 -34.97 -15.11
CA LEU A 750 -36.89 -35.63 -14.90
C LEU A 750 -37.58 -35.14 -13.62
N ARG A 751 -36.85 -35.01 -12.51
CA ARG A 751 -37.36 -34.51 -11.22
C ARG A 751 -37.87 -33.08 -11.33
N GLU A 752 -37.17 -32.21 -12.04
CA GLU A 752 -37.59 -30.82 -12.26
C GLU A 752 -38.91 -30.77 -13.03
N HIS A 753 -39.04 -31.56 -14.10
CA HIS A 753 -40.26 -31.67 -14.90
C HIS A 753 -41.45 -32.22 -14.09
N VAL A 754 -41.23 -33.25 -13.25
CA VAL A 754 -42.26 -33.78 -12.34
C VAL A 754 -42.65 -32.74 -11.29
N THR A 755 -41.69 -31.99 -10.76
CA THR A 755 -41.95 -30.92 -9.77
C THR A 755 -42.79 -29.80 -10.36
N LEU A 756 -42.64 -29.48 -11.65
CA LEU A 756 -43.51 -28.54 -12.35
C LEU A 756 -44.96 -29.03 -12.40
N VAL A 757 -45.21 -30.32 -12.67
CA VAL A 757 -46.56 -30.90 -12.63
C VAL A 757 -47.17 -30.78 -11.24
N VAL A 758 -46.39 -31.14 -10.21
CA VAL A 758 -46.80 -31.04 -8.80
C VAL A 758 -47.19 -29.60 -8.45
N ARG A 759 -46.36 -28.62 -8.84
CA ARG A 759 -46.62 -27.19 -8.60
C ARG A 759 -47.86 -26.72 -9.33
N ASP A 760 -47.99 -27.04 -10.61
CA ASP A 760 -49.11 -26.58 -11.46
C ASP A 760 -50.45 -27.16 -10.93
N TYR A 761 -50.46 -28.41 -10.45
CA TYR A 761 -51.64 -29.01 -9.80
C TYR A 761 -51.94 -28.40 -8.41
N ASN A 762 -50.92 -28.25 -7.56
CA ASN A 762 -51.09 -27.68 -6.22
C ASN A 762 -51.55 -26.22 -6.27
N ARG A 763 -51.16 -25.46 -7.31
CA ARG A 763 -51.64 -24.09 -7.57
C ARG A 763 -53.16 -24.04 -7.74
N ILE A 764 -53.73 -24.97 -8.52
CA ILE A 764 -55.19 -25.08 -8.72
C ILE A 764 -55.90 -25.31 -7.38
N LEU A 765 -55.35 -26.20 -6.54
CA LEU A 765 -55.94 -26.49 -5.23
C LEU A 765 -55.81 -25.34 -4.23
N HIS A 766 -54.77 -24.52 -4.34
CA HIS A 766 -54.59 -23.34 -3.48
C HIS A 766 -55.58 -22.21 -3.79
N GLU A 767 -55.99 -22.04 -5.05
CA GLU A 767 -56.96 -21.01 -5.44
C GLU A 767 -58.41 -21.37 -5.12
N LEU A 768 -58.69 -22.62 -4.74
CA LEU A 768 -60.04 -23.10 -4.41
C LEU A 768 -60.20 -23.30 -2.90
N SER A 769 -61.20 -22.62 -2.31
CA SER A 769 -61.64 -22.87 -0.93
C SER A 769 -62.27 -24.25 -0.76
N THR A 770 -62.41 -24.72 0.48
CA THR A 770 -63.00 -26.04 0.78
C THR A 770 -64.42 -26.23 0.24
N THR A 771 -65.20 -25.15 0.14
CA THR A 771 -66.55 -25.19 -0.46
C THR A 771 -66.51 -25.16 -1.99
N GLU A 772 -65.56 -24.43 -2.59
CA GLU A 772 -65.38 -24.36 -4.04
C GLU A 772 -64.79 -25.64 -4.61
N ARG A 773 -63.92 -26.34 -3.85
CA ARG A 773 -63.41 -27.65 -4.24
C ARG A 773 -64.52 -28.67 -4.51
N ARG A 774 -65.69 -28.54 -3.86
CA ARG A 774 -66.86 -29.39 -4.13
C ARG A 774 -67.56 -29.01 -5.44
N LEU A 775 -67.61 -27.72 -5.78
CA LEU A 775 -68.15 -27.24 -7.05
C LEU A 775 -67.26 -27.69 -8.22
N PHE A 776 -65.93 -27.67 -8.04
CA PHE A 776 -64.95 -28.11 -9.03
C PHE A 776 -64.64 -29.62 -9.00
N ASP A 777 -65.34 -30.41 -8.18
CA ASP A 777 -65.02 -31.83 -7.93
C ASP A 777 -65.02 -32.70 -9.20
N ASP A 778 -65.97 -32.49 -10.13
CA ASP A 778 -65.97 -33.20 -11.42
C ASP A 778 -64.76 -32.85 -12.31
N ILE A 779 -64.39 -31.57 -12.35
CA ILE A 779 -63.24 -31.07 -13.12
C ILE A 779 -61.93 -31.58 -12.51
N ILE A 780 -61.81 -31.54 -11.18
CA ILE A 780 -60.65 -32.07 -10.45
C ILE A 780 -60.53 -33.58 -10.62
N ARG A 781 -61.64 -34.34 -10.63
CA ARG A 781 -61.62 -35.80 -10.90
C ARG A 781 -61.12 -36.12 -12.32
N LYS A 782 -61.50 -35.33 -13.32
CA LYS A 782 -60.99 -35.47 -14.69
C LYS A 782 -59.49 -35.23 -14.76
N LEU A 783 -58.99 -34.22 -14.05
CA LEU A 783 -57.56 -33.94 -13.92
C LEU A 783 -56.81 -35.06 -13.15
N ASP A 784 -57.40 -35.56 -12.06
CA ASP A 784 -56.86 -36.65 -11.25
C ASP A 784 -56.67 -37.94 -12.06
N ARG A 785 -57.60 -38.26 -12.96
CA ARG A 785 -57.47 -39.42 -13.87
C ARG A 785 -56.25 -39.31 -14.79
N ARG A 786 -55.90 -38.09 -15.22
CA ARG A 786 -54.71 -37.83 -16.05
C ARG A 786 -53.42 -37.90 -15.25
N ILE A 787 -53.45 -37.52 -13.98
CA ILE A 787 -52.29 -37.58 -13.08
C ILE A 787 -52.04 -38.99 -12.54
N GLN A 788 -53.07 -39.83 -12.44
CA GLN A 788 -53.01 -41.19 -11.87
C GLN A 788 -51.84 -42.09 -12.37
N PRO A 789 -51.44 -42.08 -13.66
CA PRO A 789 -50.30 -42.88 -14.13
C PRO A 789 -48.98 -42.58 -13.39
N GLY A 790 -48.72 -41.32 -13.01
CA GLY A 790 -47.52 -40.94 -12.23
C GLY A 790 -47.60 -41.21 -10.73
N LEU A 791 -48.80 -41.55 -10.22
CA LEU A 791 -49.02 -41.94 -8.82
C LEU A 791 -48.92 -43.46 -8.60
N ALA A 792 -49.07 -44.27 -9.67
CA ALA A 792 -49.22 -45.72 -9.53
C ALA A 792 -48.34 -46.56 -10.46
N LYS A 793 -48.07 -46.12 -11.70
CA LYS A 793 -47.45 -46.97 -12.74
C LYS A 793 -46.09 -46.48 -13.23
N LEU A 794 -45.88 -45.16 -13.30
CA LEU A 794 -44.63 -44.59 -13.79
C LEU A 794 -43.62 -44.44 -12.67
N THR A 795 -42.39 -44.86 -12.96
CA THR A 795 -41.25 -44.83 -12.05
C THR A 795 -40.14 -43.95 -12.61
N TRP A 796 -39.09 -43.68 -11.82
CA TRP A 796 -37.97 -42.84 -12.23
C TRP A 796 -37.09 -43.47 -13.33
N LEU A 797 -37.24 -44.77 -13.60
CA LEU A 797 -36.57 -45.52 -14.68
C LEU A 797 -37.39 -45.57 -15.98
N SER A 798 -38.61 -45.06 -15.98
CA SER A 798 -39.52 -45.11 -17.14
C SER A 798 -39.04 -44.18 -18.26
N LYS A 799 -38.98 -44.69 -19.50
CA LYS A 799 -38.55 -43.90 -20.67
C LYS A 799 -39.66 -43.00 -21.22
N GLY A 800 -39.29 -41.82 -21.71
CA GLY A 800 -40.19 -40.88 -22.40
C GLY A 800 -41.15 -40.09 -21.50
N VAL A 801 -41.09 -40.23 -20.16
CA VAL A 801 -42.03 -39.61 -19.21
C VAL A 801 -42.21 -38.11 -19.42
N VAL A 802 -41.14 -37.38 -19.76
CA VAL A 802 -41.21 -35.93 -20.00
C VAL A 802 -42.08 -35.60 -21.21
N GLU A 803 -41.87 -36.30 -22.33
CA GLU A 803 -42.50 -36.01 -23.62
C GLU A 803 -43.99 -36.30 -23.62
N TRP A 804 -44.40 -37.47 -23.11
CA TRP A 804 -45.78 -37.93 -23.23
C TRP A 804 -46.62 -37.73 -21.96
N TYR A 805 -46.02 -37.79 -20.76
CA TYR A 805 -46.77 -37.72 -19.50
C TYR A 805 -46.74 -36.32 -18.88
N VAL A 806 -45.56 -35.73 -18.69
CA VAL A 806 -45.43 -34.39 -18.06
C VAL A 806 -46.10 -33.32 -18.92
N ASN A 807 -45.82 -33.27 -20.22
CA ASN A 807 -46.43 -32.28 -21.11
C ASN A 807 -47.96 -32.41 -21.16
N ASP A 808 -48.49 -33.63 -21.18
CA ASP A 808 -49.94 -33.88 -21.17
C ASP A 808 -50.58 -33.42 -19.85
N CYS A 809 -49.98 -33.77 -18.71
CA CYS A 809 -50.46 -33.33 -17.40
C CYS A 809 -50.45 -31.80 -17.27
N ARG A 810 -49.37 -31.13 -17.69
CA ARG A 810 -49.25 -29.67 -17.62
C ARG A 810 -50.28 -28.97 -18.51
N LYS A 811 -50.52 -29.48 -19.72
CA LYS A 811 -51.55 -28.93 -20.62
C LYS A 811 -52.95 -28.99 -20.00
N HIS A 812 -53.28 -30.09 -19.32
CA HIS A 812 -54.57 -30.24 -18.63
C HIS A 812 -54.65 -29.44 -17.32
N CYS A 813 -53.55 -29.31 -16.57
CA CYS A 813 -53.46 -28.40 -15.43
C CYS A 813 -53.71 -26.95 -15.87
N GLU A 814 -53.07 -26.48 -16.94
CA GLU A 814 -53.26 -25.11 -17.46
C GLU A 814 -54.71 -24.86 -17.91
N ALA A 815 -55.31 -25.82 -18.61
CA ALA A 815 -56.72 -25.71 -19.03
C ALA A 815 -57.67 -25.61 -17.83
N THR A 816 -57.43 -26.42 -16.79
CA THR A 816 -58.23 -26.39 -15.55
C THR A 816 -58.01 -25.11 -14.76
N TYR A 817 -56.76 -24.66 -14.67
CA TYR A 817 -56.37 -23.45 -13.97
C TYR A 817 -57.04 -22.20 -14.57
N ARG A 818 -57.14 -22.11 -15.90
CA ARG A 818 -57.84 -21.02 -16.57
C ARG A 818 -59.31 -20.90 -16.15
N ILE A 819 -60.01 -22.03 -16.05
CA ILE A 819 -61.42 -22.07 -15.61
C ILE A 819 -61.54 -21.61 -14.15
N VAL A 820 -60.64 -22.07 -13.27
CA VAL A 820 -60.61 -21.63 -11.87
C VAL A 820 -60.37 -20.13 -11.75
N ARG A 821 -59.45 -19.59 -12.56
CA ARG A 821 -59.13 -18.16 -12.57
C ARG A 821 -60.31 -17.31 -13.06
N GLU A 822 -60.92 -17.69 -14.19
CA GLU A 822 -62.13 -17.03 -14.70
C GLU A 822 -63.27 -17.04 -13.67
N PHE A 823 -63.42 -18.12 -12.92
CA PHE A 823 -64.39 -18.21 -11.82
C PHE A 823 -64.07 -17.25 -10.65
N GLN A 824 -62.80 -17.18 -10.20
CA GLN A 824 -62.42 -16.28 -9.13
C GLN A 824 -62.55 -14.81 -9.54
N ASP A 825 -62.11 -14.45 -10.75
CA ASP A 825 -62.24 -13.08 -11.28
C ASP A 825 -63.71 -12.65 -11.35
N ASN A 826 -64.59 -13.53 -11.83
CA ASN A 826 -66.04 -13.26 -11.87
C ASN A 826 -66.68 -13.14 -10.48
N LYS A 827 -66.23 -13.95 -9.51
CA LYS A 827 -66.67 -13.85 -8.11
C LYS A 827 -66.27 -12.51 -7.49
N ASP A 828 -65.06 -12.02 -7.77
CA ASP A 828 -64.60 -10.71 -7.31
C ASP A 828 -65.41 -9.57 -7.93
N VAL A 829 -65.80 -9.68 -9.21
CA VAL A 829 -66.72 -8.73 -9.86
C VAL A 829 -68.07 -8.69 -9.14
N VAL A 830 -68.65 -9.84 -8.78
CA VAL A 830 -69.90 -9.90 -8.01
C VAL A 830 -69.74 -9.22 -6.64
N ALA A 831 -68.67 -9.53 -5.92
CA ALA A 831 -68.39 -8.93 -4.61
C ALA A 831 -68.21 -7.39 -4.70
N SER A 832 -67.53 -6.90 -5.74
CA SER A 832 -67.32 -5.47 -5.99
C SER A 832 -68.64 -4.72 -6.23
N ASN A 833 -69.55 -5.30 -7.03
CA ASN A 833 -70.87 -4.73 -7.27
C ASN A 833 -71.72 -4.70 -5.98
N CYS A 834 -71.71 -5.77 -5.17
CA CYS A 834 -72.37 -5.79 -3.86
C CYS A 834 -71.82 -4.70 -2.92
N LYS A 835 -70.49 -4.52 -2.88
CA LYS A 835 -69.85 -3.45 -2.09
C LYS A 835 -70.24 -2.05 -2.57
N MET A 836 -70.34 -1.85 -3.88
CA MET A 836 -70.83 -0.60 -4.46
C MET A 836 -72.26 -0.31 -4.02
N ILE A 837 -73.14 -1.32 -4.08
CA ILE A 837 -74.55 -1.22 -3.64
C ILE A 837 -74.63 -0.82 -2.16
N ALA A 838 -73.84 -1.44 -1.27
CA ALA A 838 -73.80 -1.12 0.16
C ALA A 838 -73.30 0.30 0.49
N GLY A 839 -72.73 1.01 -0.49
CA GLY A 839 -72.23 2.37 -0.38
C GLY A 839 -73.19 3.44 -0.92
N LEU A 840 -74.30 3.06 -1.54
CA LEU A 840 -75.23 4.03 -2.13
C LEU A 840 -76.00 4.78 -1.03
N MET A 841 -76.24 6.08 -1.25
CA MET A 841 -77.06 6.91 -0.38
C MET A 841 -78.36 7.25 -1.11
N HIS A 842 -79.48 6.76 -0.58
CA HIS A 842 -80.81 6.91 -1.18
C HIS A 842 -81.50 8.24 -0.85
N ILE A 843 -80.89 9.06 0.00
CA ILE A 843 -81.34 10.41 0.33
C ILE A 843 -80.24 11.44 0.00
N SER A 844 -80.65 12.62 -0.47
CA SER A 844 -79.75 13.73 -0.80
C SER A 844 -79.95 14.89 0.18
N ILE A 845 -79.03 15.06 1.13
CA ILE A 845 -79.02 16.20 2.06
C ILE A 845 -77.74 16.99 1.82
N GLU A 846 -77.85 18.26 1.43
CA GLU A 846 -76.70 19.14 1.23
C GLU A 846 -76.30 19.79 2.54
N ARG A 847 -75.01 19.67 2.89
CA ARG A 847 -74.47 20.37 4.06
C ARG A 847 -74.53 21.87 3.77
N ASN A 848 -75.12 22.63 4.70
CA ASN A 848 -75.27 24.10 4.66
C ASN A 848 -76.38 24.67 3.75
N ASN A 849 -77.30 23.83 3.26
CA ASN A 849 -78.48 24.32 2.52
C ASN A 849 -79.74 24.22 3.38
N VAL A 850 -80.49 25.31 3.48
CA VAL A 850 -81.79 25.35 4.18
C VAL A 850 -82.88 25.25 3.14
N TYR A 851 -83.71 24.21 3.21
CA TYR A 851 -84.75 23.98 2.22
C TYR A 851 -85.99 24.83 2.55
N ASP A 852 -86.44 25.60 1.57
CA ASP A 852 -87.76 26.23 1.58
C ASP A 852 -88.86 25.19 1.28
N ASP A 853 -90.11 25.55 1.56
CA ASP A 853 -91.27 24.67 1.42
C ASP A 853 -91.37 24.03 0.01
N GLY A 854 -91.60 22.71 -0.06
CA GLY A 854 -91.71 21.92 -1.29
C GLY A 854 -90.39 21.62 -2.05
N VAL A 855 -89.29 22.35 -1.84
CA VAL A 855 -88.03 22.16 -2.59
C VAL A 855 -87.35 20.83 -2.28
N PHE A 856 -87.41 20.41 -1.02
CA PHE A 856 -86.81 19.15 -0.56
C PHE A 856 -87.44 17.93 -1.26
N GLU A 857 -88.76 17.91 -1.44
CA GLU A 857 -89.50 16.79 -2.04
C GLU A 857 -89.11 16.55 -3.51
N VAL A 858 -89.09 17.62 -4.31
CA VAL A 858 -88.70 17.56 -5.74
C VAL A 858 -87.28 17.01 -5.88
N LYS A 859 -86.35 17.46 -5.02
CA LYS A 859 -84.97 17.00 -5.03
C LYS A 859 -84.84 15.52 -4.65
N GLN A 860 -85.59 15.05 -3.64
CA GLN A 860 -85.57 13.64 -3.28
C GLN A 860 -86.16 12.76 -4.40
N VAL A 861 -87.22 13.19 -5.08
CA VAL A 861 -87.80 12.45 -6.22
C VAL A 861 -86.77 12.26 -7.34
N SER A 862 -86.07 13.34 -7.75
CA SER A 862 -85.04 13.25 -8.79
C SER A 862 -83.86 12.37 -8.37
N HIS A 863 -83.43 12.45 -7.11
CA HIS A 863 -82.31 11.64 -6.60
C HIS A 863 -82.66 10.14 -6.52
N ARG A 864 -83.88 9.81 -6.07
CA ARG A 864 -84.35 8.41 -6.03
C ARG A 864 -84.39 7.76 -7.41
N ALA A 865 -84.88 8.45 -8.44
CA ALA A 865 -84.89 7.94 -9.81
C ALA A 865 -83.47 7.65 -10.35
N ALA A 866 -82.48 8.49 -10.01
CA ALA A 866 -81.08 8.25 -10.35
C ALA A 866 -80.50 7.04 -9.61
N MET A 867 -80.86 6.82 -8.34
CA MET A 867 -80.40 5.66 -7.56
C MET A 867 -81.02 4.35 -8.05
N GLU A 868 -82.30 4.33 -8.42
CA GLU A 868 -82.94 3.16 -9.03
C GLU A 868 -82.24 2.72 -10.32
N THR A 869 -81.84 3.67 -11.16
CA THR A 869 -81.11 3.39 -12.41
C THR A 869 -79.75 2.72 -12.12
N LYS A 870 -79.02 3.21 -11.11
CA LYS A 870 -77.72 2.64 -10.70
C LYS A 870 -77.89 1.23 -10.10
N LEU A 871 -78.94 1.00 -9.31
CA LEU A 871 -79.23 -0.32 -8.73
C LEU A 871 -79.60 -1.34 -9.82
N LYS A 872 -80.41 -0.97 -10.82
CA LYS A 872 -80.71 -1.85 -11.97
C LYS A 872 -79.45 -2.27 -12.72
N ALA A 873 -78.57 -1.31 -13.03
CA ALA A 873 -77.33 -1.58 -13.75
C ALA A 873 -76.39 -2.51 -12.96
N ALA A 874 -76.25 -2.29 -11.65
CA ALA A 874 -75.42 -3.14 -10.78
C ALA A 874 -75.99 -4.57 -10.67
N TYR A 875 -77.30 -4.70 -10.55
CA TYR A 875 -77.97 -6.01 -10.52
C TYR A 875 -77.78 -6.79 -11.82
N GLU A 876 -77.96 -6.13 -12.97
CA GLU A 876 -77.84 -6.78 -14.27
C GLU A 876 -76.40 -7.25 -14.55
N ASN A 877 -75.41 -6.49 -14.08
CA ASN A 877 -74.01 -6.92 -14.10
C ASN A 877 -73.79 -8.17 -13.24
N ILE A 878 -74.27 -8.18 -11.99
CA ILE A 878 -74.19 -9.36 -11.11
C ILE A 878 -74.86 -10.58 -11.77
N ARG A 879 -76.06 -10.40 -12.33
CA ARG A 879 -76.81 -11.47 -13.01
C ARG A 879 -76.01 -12.03 -14.20
N SER A 880 -75.51 -11.17 -15.08
CA SER A 880 -74.71 -11.58 -16.25
C SER A 880 -73.43 -12.31 -15.84
N THR A 881 -72.71 -11.81 -14.83
CA THR A 881 -71.49 -12.45 -14.30
C THR A 881 -71.78 -13.81 -13.66
N MET A 882 -72.88 -13.93 -12.91
CA MET A 882 -73.32 -15.22 -12.33
C MET A 882 -73.71 -16.23 -13.41
N SER A 883 -74.38 -15.80 -14.49
CA SER A 883 -74.69 -16.66 -15.64
C SER A 883 -73.42 -17.11 -16.39
N ALA A 884 -72.44 -16.22 -16.57
CA ALA A 884 -71.16 -16.56 -17.20
C ALA A 884 -70.39 -17.62 -16.40
N MET A 885 -70.37 -17.51 -15.07
CA MET A 885 -69.75 -18.52 -14.19
C MET A 885 -70.43 -19.89 -14.29
N TYR A 886 -71.75 -19.93 -14.49
CA TYR A 886 -72.50 -21.18 -14.56
C TYR A 886 -72.15 -22.04 -15.79
N VAL A 887 -71.74 -21.42 -16.91
CA VAL A 887 -71.44 -22.11 -18.18
C VAL A 887 -70.48 -23.30 -17.97
N HIS A 888 -69.46 -23.11 -17.13
CA HIS A 888 -68.44 -24.14 -16.86
C HIS A 888 -68.97 -25.33 -16.04
N PHE A 889 -70.11 -25.17 -15.35
CA PHE A 889 -70.71 -26.19 -14.50
C PHE A 889 -72.01 -26.78 -15.08
N THR A 890 -72.47 -26.31 -16.24
CA THR A 890 -73.71 -26.78 -16.91
C THR A 890 -73.73 -28.30 -17.13
N ALA A 891 -72.59 -28.88 -17.50
CA ALA A 891 -72.43 -30.32 -17.75
C ALA A 891 -72.11 -31.15 -16.48
N GLY A 892 -72.13 -30.54 -15.29
CA GLY A 892 -71.76 -31.19 -14.03
C GLY A 892 -72.84 -32.13 -13.48
N PRO A 893 -72.46 -33.17 -12.70
CA PRO A 893 -73.39 -34.08 -12.03
C PRO A 893 -74.27 -33.36 -10.99
N GLY A 894 -75.36 -34.00 -10.55
CA GLY A 894 -76.37 -33.39 -9.67
C GLY A 894 -75.84 -32.81 -8.36
N ASP A 895 -74.71 -33.31 -7.86
CA ASP A 895 -74.04 -32.75 -6.67
C ASP A 895 -73.38 -31.39 -6.95
N VAL A 896 -72.75 -31.22 -8.12
CA VAL A 896 -72.19 -29.93 -8.57
C VAL A 896 -73.30 -28.91 -8.77
N GLN A 897 -74.43 -29.32 -9.35
CA GLN A 897 -75.61 -28.47 -9.51
C GLN A 897 -76.18 -28.01 -8.15
N ARG A 898 -76.18 -28.90 -7.16
CA ARG A 898 -76.62 -28.58 -5.79
C ARG A 898 -75.69 -27.58 -5.10
N GLU A 899 -74.37 -27.74 -5.27
CA GLU A 899 -73.40 -26.79 -4.71
C GLU A 899 -73.42 -25.44 -5.45
N TRP A 900 -73.71 -25.41 -6.76
CA TRP A 900 -73.97 -24.18 -7.50
C TRP A 900 -75.21 -23.46 -6.95
N ALA A 901 -76.32 -24.16 -6.72
CA ALA A 901 -77.52 -23.57 -6.12
C ALA A 901 -77.23 -22.93 -4.75
N ARG A 902 -76.43 -23.60 -3.91
CA ARG A 902 -75.97 -23.02 -2.62
C ARG A 902 -75.02 -21.84 -2.80
N PHE A 903 -74.24 -21.79 -3.88
CA PHE A 903 -73.42 -20.63 -4.20
C PHE A 903 -74.28 -19.43 -4.61
N VAL A 904 -75.29 -19.64 -5.45
CA VAL A 904 -76.27 -18.62 -5.84
C VAL A 904 -77.04 -18.09 -4.62
N GLU A 905 -77.45 -18.97 -3.71
CA GLU A 905 -78.13 -18.57 -2.46
C GLU A 905 -77.24 -17.69 -1.56
N ARG A 906 -75.94 -18.03 -1.45
CA ARG A 906 -74.96 -17.19 -0.72
C ARG A 906 -74.76 -15.83 -1.38
N ALA A 907 -74.70 -15.79 -2.71
CA ALA A 907 -74.60 -14.53 -3.46
C ALA A 907 -75.86 -13.67 -3.27
N ASP A 908 -77.06 -14.28 -3.31
CA ASP A 908 -78.35 -13.61 -3.06
C ASP A 908 -78.40 -13.00 -1.65
N LYS A 909 -77.95 -13.75 -0.64
CA LYS A 909 -77.86 -13.24 0.73
C LYS A 909 -76.86 -12.09 0.88
N THR A 910 -75.73 -12.16 0.18
CA THR A 910 -74.73 -11.07 0.20
C THR A 910 -75.26 -9.80 -0.46
N LEU A 911 -76.05 -9.94 -1.53
CA LEU A 911 -76.76 -8.84 -2.17
C LEU A 911 -77.83 -8.25 -1.23
N GLU A 912 -78.60 -9.09 -0.53
CA GLU A 912 -79.57 -8.67 0.49
C GLU A 912 -78.92 -7.83 1.58
N ASP A 913 -77.82 -8.33 2.16
CA ASP A 913 -77.08 -7.64 3.21
C ASP A 913 -76.53 -6.29 2.74
N SER A 914 -76.11 -6.21 1.47
CA SER A 914 -75.62 -4.98 0.85
C SER A 914 -76.74 -3.94 0.69
N LEU A 915 -77.92 -4.36 0.20
CA LEU A 915 -79.10 -3.50 0.08
C LEU A 915 -79.58 -3.02 1.46
N ARG A 916 -79.62 -3.93 2.45
CA ARG A 916 -79.98 -3.60 3.84
C ARG A 916 -79.07 -2.50 4.40
N GLN A 917 -77.76 -2.64 4.20
CA GLN A 917 -76.78 -1.66 4.69
C GLN A 917 -76.94 -0.29 4.01
N SER A 918 -77.23 -0.26 2.71
CA SER A 918 -77.48 0.96 1.93
C SER A 918 -78.69 1.74 2.47
N VAL A 919 -79.81 1.04 2.73
CA VAL A 919 -81.02 1.61 3.32
C VAL A 919 -80.77 2.11 4.74
N LYS A 920 -80.10 1.30 5.59
CA LYS A 920 -79.78 1.67 6.97
C LYS A 920 -78.94 2.95 7.04
N LYS A 921 -77.88 3.07 6.24
CA LYS A 921 -77.04 4.28 6.19
C LYS A 921 -77.84 5.50 5.72
N SER A 922 -78.70 5.32 4.72
CA SER A 922 -79.52 6.41 4.18
C SER A 922 -80.50 6.97 5.22
N LEU A 923 -81.12 6.10 6.01
CA LEU A 923 -82.01 6.51 7.11
C LEU A 923 -81.25 7.12 8.29
N GLN A 924 -80.05 6.60 8.61
CA GLN A 924 -79.20 7.18 9.64
C GLN A 924 -78.76 8.61 9.29
N GLU A 925 -78.46 8.91 8.03
CA GLU A 925 -78.12 10.27 7.61
C GLU A 925 -79.31 11.23 7.75
N LEU A 926 -80.53 10.78 7.39
CA LEU A 926 -81.75 11.56 7.63
C LEU A 926 -81.99 11.79 9.13
N SER A 927 -81.82 10.74 9.94
CA SER A 927 -81.93 10.81 11.40
C SER A 927 -80.94 11.80 12.01
N LYS A 928 -79.69 11.76 11.57
CA LYS A 928 -78.63 12.68 12.00
C LYS A 928 -78.90 14.13 11.60
N ALA A 929 -79.49 14.36 10.43
CA ALA A 929 -79.86 15.70 9.99
C ALA A 929 -80.98 16.34 10.84
N ILE A 930 -81.86 15.54 11.43
CA ILE A 930 -82.99 16.02 12.24
C ILE A 930 -82.64 16.08 13.73
N ASN A 931 -82.06 15.00 14.26
CA ASN A 931 -81.82 14.83 15.70
C ASN A 931 -80.45 15.31 16.16
N GLY A 932 -79.53 15.58 15.21
CA GLY A 932 -78.11 15.79 15.52
C GLY A 932 -77.38 14.49 15.87
N ASP A 933 -76.08 14.60 16.14
CA ASP A 933 -75.25 13.47 16.61
C ASP A 933 -74.59 13.90 17.94
N ALA A 934 -74.20 12.94 18.79
CA ALA A 934 -73.67 13.17 20.14
C ALA A 934 -72.38 14.04 20.19
N LYS A 935 -71.82 14.44 19.03
CA LYS A 935 -70.62 15.26 18.89
C LYS A 935 -70.79 16.56 18.08
N THR A 936 -71.93 16.77 17.41
CA THR A 936 -72.14 17.91 16.50
C THR A 936 -73.58 18.40 16.56
N ASP A 937 -73.76 19.71 16.74
CA ASP A 937 -75.08 20.34 16.77
C ASP A 937 -75.83 20.13 15.44
N PRO A 938 -77.16 19.92 15.46
CA PRO A 938 -77.96 19.72 14.26
C PRO A 938 -77.92 20.96 13.35
N HIS A 939 -77.73 20.74 12.05
CA HIS A 939 -77.72 21.81 11.06
C HIS A 939 -79.14 22.28 10.71
N PRO A 940 -79.36 23.58 10.45
CA PRO A 940 -80.66 24.07 10.02
C PRO A 940 -81.07 23.40 8.70
N LEU A 941 -82.15 22.60 8.73
CA LEU A 941 -82.62 21.85 7.56
C LEU A 941 -83.78 22.54 6.84
N PHE A 942 -84.71 23.14 7.59
CA PHE A 942 -85.90 23.81 7.07
C PHE A 942 -86.02 25.22 7.64
N ARG A 943 -86.51 26.15 6.82
CA ARG A 943 -86.86 27.50 7.26
C ARG A 943 -88.33 27.54 7.67
N VAL A 944 -88.62 27.99 8.89
CA VAL A 944 -89.99 28.13 9.39
C VAL A 944 -90.23 29.60 9.73
N HIS A 945 -91.29 30.19 9.17
CA HIS A 945 -91.69 31.57 9.41
C HIS A 945 -92.86 31.61 10.40
N VAL A 946 -92.86 32.59 11.32
CA VAL A 946 -94.02 32.88 12.17
C VAL A 946 -94.86 33.95 11.47
N ILE A 947 -96.11 33.64 11.15
CA ILE A 947 -97.03 34.54 10.44
C ILE A 947 -98.26 34.75 11.32
N LEU A 948 -98.72 36.00 11.42
CA LEU A 948 -100.01 36.35 12.02
C LEU A 948 -101.02 36.49 10.87
N GLU A 949 -101.91 35.52 10.75
CA GLU A 949 -102.94 35.47 9.71
C GLU A 949 -104.29 35.18 10.40
N ASP A 950 -105.34 35.92 10.05
CA ASP A 950 -106.69 35.80 10.65
C ASP A 950 -106.74 35.82 12.20
N GLY A 951 -105.88 36.63 12.83
CA GLY A 951 -105.84 36.79 14.29
C GLY A 951 -105.20 35.60 15.04
N LYS A 952 -104.62 34.63 14.33
CA LYS A 952 -103.87 33.50 14.89
C LYS A 952 -102.41 33.56 14.44
N VAL A 953 -101.50 33.31 15.39
CA VAL A 953 -100.06 33.22 15.11
C VAL A 953 -99.76 31.76 14.85
N GLU A 954 -99.44 31.41 13.60
CA GLU A 954 -99.13 30.04 13.18
C GLU A 954 -97.78 30.00 12.42
N PHE A 955 -97.21 28.80 12.30
CA PHE A 955 -95.98 28.58 11.55
C PHE A 955 -96.28 28.31 10.07
N ASN A 956 -95.51 28.91 9.17
CA ASN A 956 -95.52 28.62 7.73
C ASN A 956 -94.13 28.13 7.28
N PRO A 957 -94.00 26.90 6.75
CA PRO A 957 -95.04 25.86 6.63
C PRO A 957 -95.46 25.30 7.99
N LEU A 958 -96.67 24.70 8.03
CA LEU A 958 -97.18 24.04 9.24
C LEU A 958 -96.26 22.88 9.65
N MET A 959 -95.98 22.76 10.96
CA MET A 959 -95.14 21.68 11.49
C MET A 959 -95.66 20.28 11.17
N VAL A 960 -96.98 20.13 11.02
CA VAL A 960 -97.63 18.88 10.59
C VAL A 960 -97.22 18.51 9.16
N ASN A 961 -97.16 19.49 8.25
CA ASN A 961 -96.76 19.27 6.85
C ASN A 961 -95.28 18.88 6.76
N LEU A 962 -94.40 19.58 7.50
CA LEU A 962 -92.98 19.22 7.57
C LEU A 962 -92.75 17.81 8.15
N THR A 963 -93.47 17.46 9.21
CA THR A 963 -93.40 16.11 9.81
C THR A 963 -93.88 15.04 8.83
N GLN A 964 -94.95 15.31 8.09
CA GLN A 964 -95.47 14.40 7.07
C GLN A 964 -94.50 14.24 5.89
N MET A 965 -93.89 15.33 5.40
CA MET A 965 -92.89 15.29 4.33
C MET A 965 -91.69 14.44 4.72
N VAL A 966 -91.11 14.67 5.91
CA VAL A 966 -89.96 13.89 6.40
C VAL A 966 -90.31 12.41 6.54
N ASN A 967 -91.49 12.10 7.09
CA ASN A 967 -91.98 10.72 7.22
C ASN A 967 -92.19 10.06 5.85
N THR A 968 -92.70 10.79 4.87
CA THR A 968 -92.84 10.32 3.49
C THR A 968 -91.46 10.07 2.87
N ALA A 969 -90.52 11.01 2.98
CA ALA A 969 -89.15 10.84 2.48
C ALA A 969 -88.44 9.63 3.09
N ALA A 970 -88.63 9.38 4.39
CA ALA A 970 -88.08 8.21 5.08
C ALA A 970 -88.69 6.88 4.59
N LYS A 971 -89.99 6.85 4.28
CA LYS A 971 -90.66 5.68 3.67
C LYS A 971 -90.23 5.45 2.22
N GLU A 972 -90.07 6.52 1.44
CA GLU A 972 -89.68 6.45 0.03
C GLU A 972 -88.25 5.92 -0.18
N ILE A 973 -87.37 5.98 0.83
CA ILE A 973 -86.04 5.34 0.77
C ILE A 973 -86.14 3.82 0.51
N PHE A 974 -87.18 3.16 1.03
CA PHE A 974 -87.38 1.73 0.81
C PHE A 974 -87.90 1.43 -0.60
N ASN A 975 -88.67 2.32 -1.22
CA ASN A 975 -89.22 2.06 -2.55
C ASN A 975 -88.11 1.87 -3.60
N VAL A 976 -86.96 2.54 -3.42
CA VAL A 976 -85.78 2.45 -4.30
C VAL A 976 -85.22 1.02 -4.40
N ILE A 977 -85.34 0.20 -3.34
CA ILE A 977 -84.84 -1.19 -3.35
C ILE A 977 -85.82 -2.20 -3.95
N SER A 978 -87.09 -1.84 -4.15
CA SER A 978 -88.12 -2.72 -4.74
C SER A 978 -87.81 -3.14 -6.18
N VAL A 979 -86.94 -2.39 -6.84
CA VAL A 979 -86.51 -2.55 -8.22
C VAL A 979 -85.59 -3.75 -8.44
N VAL A 980 -84.98 -4.28 -7.38
CA VAL A 980 -84.01 -5.38 -7.46
C VAL A 980 -84.70 -6.73 -7.16
N PRO A 981 -84.78 -7.68 -8.12
CA PRO A 981 -85.36 -8.99 -7.88
C PRO A 981 -84.37 -9.98 -7.24
N ARG A 982 -84.87 -11.06 -6.65
CA ARG A 982 -84.04 -12.14 -6.07
C ARG A 982 -83.20 -12.83 -7.16
N LEU A 983 -81.89 -12.98 -6.94
CA LEU A 983 -80.97 -13.72 -7.82
C LEU A 983 -81.35 -15.20 -7.96
N THR A 984 -81.92 -15.78 -6.90
CA THR A 984 -82.38 -17.19 -6.90
C THR A 984 -83.51 -17.46 -7.89
N ALA A 985 -84.33 -16.46 -8.22
CA ALA A 985 -85.42 -16.58 -9.18
C ALA A 985 -84.97 -16.36 -10.64
N THR A 986 -83.95 -15.52 -10.85
CA THR A 986 -83.51 -15.08 -12.18
C THR A 986 -82.34 -15.88 -12.75
N VAL A 987 -81.45 -16.40 -11.90
CA VAL A 987 -80.29 -17.20 -12.32
C VAL A 987 -80.62 -18.69 -12.41
N ASN A 988 -81.59 -19.18 -11.61
CA ASN A 988 -82.07 -20.57 -11.66
C ASN A 988 -83.39 -20.73 -12.45
N GLY A 989 -84.00 -19.63 -12.91
CA GLY A 989 -85.29 -19.64 -13.63
C GLY A 989 -85.12 -19.89 -15.14
N ARG A 990 -85.84 -20.90 -15.65
CA ARG A 990 -85.99 -21.14 -17.09
C ARG A 990 -86.72 -19.97 -17.75
N ALA A 991 -86.23 -19.55 -18.91
CA ALA A 991 -86.88 -18.60 -19.80
C ALA A 991 -88.28 -19.10 -20.21
N ASP A 992 -89.28 -18.24 -20.08
CA ASP A 992 -90.43 -18.19 -21.00
C ASP A 992 -90.99 -16.76 -21.04
N ASP A 993 -91.39 -16.39 -22.26
CA ASP A 993 -91.55 -15.08 -22.85
C ASP A 993 -93.00 -14.55 -22.68
N HIS A 994 -93.21 -13.29 -22.23
CA HIS A 994 -94.11 -12.31 -22.87
C HIS A 994 -94.24 -10.95 -22.13
N PRO A 995 -94.37 -9.80 -22.85
CA PRO A 995 -94.47 -8.44 -22.31
C PRO A 995 -95.95 -7.97 -22.06
N PRO A 996 -96.19 -6.76 -21.47
CA PRO A 996 -97.31 -6.48 -20.55
C PRO A 996 -98.49 -5.63 -21.09
N GLN A 997 -99.55 -5.52 -20.26
CA GLN A 997 -100.63 -4.49 -20.11
C GLN A 997 -102.09 -4.94 -20.42
N PRO A 998 -103.16 -4.20 -20.00
CA PRO A 998 -103.49 -3.64 -18.67
C PRO A 998 -104.98 -3.90 -18.24
N SER A 999 -105.35 -3.37 -17.07
CA SER A 999 -106.63 -3.36 -16.31
C SER A 999 -107.98 -3.16 -17.03
N THR A 1000 -109.05 -3.85 -16.56
CA THR A 1000 -110.45 -3.39 -16.29
C THR A 1000 -111.27 -4.55 -15.68
N THR A 1001 -111.89 -4.48 -14.49
CA THR A 1001 -113.19 -3.86 -14.08
C THR A 1001 -114.40 -4.80 -14.25
N THR A 1002 -114.96 -5.26 -13.10
CA THR A 1002 -116.37 -5.68 -12.81
C THR A 1002 -116.91 -6.93 -13.57
N THR A 1003 -117.61 -7.92 -13.00
CA THR A 1003 -118.85 -7.86 -12.22
C THR A 1003 -119.26 -9.27 -11.71
N ILE A 1004 -119.80 -9.27 -10.50
CA ILE A 1004 -120.74 -10.18 -9.80
C ILE A 1004 -121.50 -11.22 -10.66
N THR A 1005 -121.57 -12.49 -10.23
CA THR A 1005 -122.78 -13.33 -9.90
C THR A 1005 -122.36 -14.81 -9.73
N THR A 1006 -122.42 -15.35 -8.52
CA THR A 1006 -123.47 -16.23 -7.90
C THR A 1006 -123.43 -17.71 -8.28
N ASP A 1007 -123.52 -18.49 -7.21
CA ASP A 1007 -124.08 -19.83 -7.05
C ASP A 1007 -123.24 -21.09 -7.33
N ALA A 1008 -122.92 -21.71 -6.18
CA ALA A 1008 -122.80 -23.13 -5.86
C ALA A 1008 -124.03 -23.96 -6.36
N PRO A 1009 -124.20 -25.26 -6.06
CA PRO A 1009 -123.45 -26.17 -5.17
C PRO A 1009 -123.13 -27.52 -5.90
N THR A 1010 -122.57 -28.58 -5.33
CA THR A 1010 -123.11 -29.39 -4.24
C THR A 1010 -122.14 -30.54 -3.93
N GLN A 1011 -122.02 -30.84 -2.63
CA GLN A 1011 -121.46 -32.03 -2.01
C GLN A 1011 -122.24 -33.32 -2.40
N PRO A 1012 -121.82 -34.54 -1.96
CA PRO A 1012 -121.93 -35.07 -0.57
C PRO A 1012 -120.57 -35.64 -0.08
N VAL A 1013 -120.11 -35.62 1.18
CA VAL A 1013 -120.65 -35.94 2.53
C VAL A 1013 -121.08 -37.39 2.72
N ASP A 1014 -120.27 -38.12 3.51
CA ASP A 1014 -120.65 -38.90 4.70
C ASP A 1014 -119.31 -39.33 5.36
N GLY A 1015 -119.04 -39.30 6.65
CA GLY A 1015 -119.86 -39.34 7.87
C GLY A 1015 -119.15 -40.33 8.82
N SER A 1016 -118.46 -39.85 9.87
CA SER A 1016 -118.78 -40.06 11.31
C SER A 1016 -118.64 -41.52 11.80
N GLU A 1017 -118.11 -41.89 12.98
CA GLU A 1017 -118.09 -41.23 14.30
C GLU A 1017 -117.36 -42.10 15.35
N SER A 1018 -116.71 -41.46 16.35
CA SER A 1018 -116.65 -41.82 17.80
C SER A 1018 -116.00 -43.16 18.28
N ALA A 1019 -115.38 -43.34 19.47
CA ALA A 1019 -114.98 -42.48 20.59
C ALA A 1019 -114.11 -43.27 21.62
N THR A 1020 -113.34 -42.52 22.44
CA THR A 1020 -112.87 -42.77 23.85
C THR A 1020 -111.86 -43.91 24.14
N SER A 1021 -110.58 -43.74 24.57
CA SER A 1021 -109.86 -42.96 25.64
C SER A 1021 -109.22 -43.96 26.66
N PRO A 1022 -108.29 -43.64 27.59
CA PRO A 1022 -107.52 -42.41 27.86
C PRO A 1022 -106.00 -42.60 28.20
N THR A 1023 -105.26 -41.48 28.33
CA THR A 1023 -104.06 -41.20 29.20
C THR A 1023 -102.84 -42.15 29.17
N ALA A 1024 -101.56 -41.73 29.11
CA ALA A 1024 -100.90 -40.53 29.62
C ALA A 1024 -99.47 -40.39 29.01
N VAL A 1025 -99.14 -39.17 28.56
CA VAL A 1025 -97.93 -38.32 28.80
C VAL A 1025 -96.55 -39.05 28.88
N VAL A 1026 -95.46 -38.67 28.19
CA VAL A 1026 -94.84 -37.34 28.04
C VAL A 1026 -93.82 -37.32 26.87
N ALA A 1027 -93.96 -36.29 26.03
CA ALA A 1027 -93.00 -35.51 25.21
C ALA A 1027 -91.82 -36.20 24.48
N GLY A 1028 -91.57 -35.98 23.19
CA GLY A 1028 -92.08 -34.94 22.29
C GLY A 1028 -91.02 -34.63 21.23
N ALA A 1029 -91.02 -35.43 20.16
CA ALA A 1029 -90.47 -35.05 18.86
C ALA A 1029 -91.65 -34.60 18.00
N ALA A 1030 -91.51 -33.49 17.27
CA ALA A 1030 -92.46 -33.11 16.23
C ALA A 1030 -91.71 -32.72 14.96
N THR A 1031 -91.92 -33.58 13.98
CA THR A 1031 -91.58 -33.50 12.57
C THR A 1031 -92.44 -32.45 11.86
N THR A 1032 -91.81 -31.76 10.91
CA THR A 1032 -92.34 -31.29 9.61
C THR A 1032 -93.85 -31.12 9.41
N SER A 1033 -94.25 -29.93 8.96
CA SER A 1033 -95.18 -29.83 7.83
C SER A 1033 -94.87 -28.61 6.96
N SER A 1034 -94.99 -28.86 5.67
CA SER A 1034 -94.79 -28.03 4.50
C SER A 1034 -95.70 -26.79 4.44
N SER A 1035 -95.11 -25.64 4.13
CA SER A 1035 -95.81 -24.50 3.52
C SER A 1035 -94.95 -23.92 2.40
N GLY A 1036 -95.60 -23.59 1.27
CA GLY A 1036 -94.97 -23.18 0.03
C GLY A 1036 -94.10 -21.92 0.16
N SER A 1037 -93.01 -21.91 -0.59
CA SER A 1037 -92.05 -20.82 -0.67
C SER A 1037 -92.67 -19.57 -1.31
N HIS A 1038 -93.18 -18.65 -0.50
CA HIS A 1038 -93.15 -17.24 -0.86
C HIS A 1038 -91.77 -16.69 -0.47
N THR A 1039 -90.83 -16.65 -1.42
CA THR A 1039 -89.58 -15.92 -1.23
C THR A 1039 -89.94 -14.43 -1.11
N SER A 1040 -89.86 -13.89 0.09
CA SER A 1040 -90.14 -12.47 0.33
C SER A 1040 -89.18 -11.60 -0.49
N SER A 1041 -89.71 -10.55 -1.11
CA SER A 1041 -88.89 -9.59 -1.85
C SER A 1041 -87.86 -8.94 -0.93
N PHE A 1042 -86.73 -8.46 -1.46
CA PHE A 1042 -85.73 -7.74 -0.66
C PHE A 1042 -86.38 -6.57 0.10
N TYR A 1043 -87.33 -5.89 -0.54
CA TYR A 1043 -88.15 -4.85 0.08
C TYR A 1043 -88.85 -5.32 1.37
N GLN A 1044 -89.56 -6.45 1.31
CA GLN A 1044 -90.36 -6.92 2.45
C GLN A 1044 -89.49 -7.49 3.59
N SER A 1045 -88.32 -8.01 3.28
CA SER A 1045 -87.34 -8.45 4.28
C SER A 1045 -86.68 -7.25 4.98
N ILE A 1046 -86.24 -6.25 4.23
CA ILE A 1046 -85.52 -5.08 4.76
C ILE A 1046 -86.47 -4.12 5.49
N PHE A 1047 -87.71 -3.94 5.02
CA PHE A 1047 -88.70 -3.08 5.68
C PHE A 1047 -89.09 -3.56 7.08
N ASN A 1048 -89.14 -4.88 7.29
CA ASN A 1048 -89.48 -5.49 8.58
C ASN A 1048 -88.27 -5.66 9.51
N ASP A 1049 -87.10 -5.12 9.14
CA ASP A 1049 -85.87 -5.21 9.93
C ASP A 1049 -85.97 -4.34 11.19
N GLU A 1050 -85.83 -4.96 12.36
CA GLU A 1050 -86.01 -4.32 13.67
C GLU A 1050 -85.05 -3.13 13.88
N GLU A 1051 -83.81 -3.23 13.38
CA GLU A 1051 -82.80 -2.19 13.54
C GLU A 1051 -83.10 -0.99 12.64
N ILE A 1052 -83.65 -1.23 11.46
CA ILE A 1052 -84.06 -0.15 10.55
C ILE A 1052 -85.33 0.54 11.06
N LEU A 1053 -86.30 -0.22 11.59
CA LEU A 1053 -87.51 0.33 12.21
C LEU A 1053 -87.18 1.21 13.42
N LYS A 1054 -86.19 0.84 14.25
CA LYS A 1054 -85.70 1.69 15.36
C LYS A 1054 -85.21 3.07 14.87
N VAL A 1055 -84.49 3.12 13.75
CA VAL A 1055 -84.02 4.40 13.17
C VAL A 1055 -85.20 5.24 12.67
N LEU A 1056 -86.21 4.63 12.04
CA LEU A 1056 -87.44 5.32 11.62
C LEU A 1056 -88.22 5.89 12.80
N VAL A 1057 -88.41 5.11 13.87
CA VAL A 1057 -89.07 5.58 15.10
C VAL A 1057 -88.28 6.74 15.70
N HIS A 1058 -86.95 6.69 15.67
CA HIS A 1058 -86.11 7.78 16.16
C HIS A 1058 -86.26 9.08 15.33
N ILE A 1059 -86.38 8.98 14.00
CA ILE A 1059 -86.69 10.13 13.12
C ILE A 1059 -88.06 10.74 13.48
N MET A 1060 -89.09 9.89 13.64
CA MET A 1060 -90.45 10.33 13.98
C MET A 1060 -90.52 11.04 15.34
N ASN A 1061 -89.87 10.46 16.35
CA ASN A 1061 -89.80 11.04 17.69
C ASN A 1061 -89.05 12.39 17.68
N GLY A 1062 -87.98 12.47 16.88
CA GLY A 1062 -87.23 13.69 16.60
C GLY A 1062 -88.10 14.85 16.12
N MET A 1063 -88.79 14.62 15.01
CA MET A 1063 -89.70 15.61 14.42
C MET A 1063 -90.81 16.04 15.40
N SER A 1064 -91.36 15.09 16.17
CA SER A 1064 -92.38 15.39 17.19
C SER A 1064 -91.83 16.26 18.34
N ALA A 1065 -90.61 15.97 18.80
CA ALA A 1065 -89.94 16.77 19.83
C ALA A 1065 -89.66 18.20 19.33
N SER A 1066 -89.10 18.35 18.12
CA SER A 1066 -88.86 19.66 17.51
C SER A 1066 -90.15 20.45 17.30
N ALA A 1067 -91.23 19.79 16.86
CA ALA A 1067 -92.55 20.42 16.73
C ALA A 1067 -93.07 20.91 18.08
N THR A 1068 -92.95 20.12 19.15
CA THR A 1068 -93.40 20.49 20.50
C THR A 1068 -92.60 21.67 21.06
N GLU A 1069 -91.29 21.71 20.84
CA GLU A 1069 -90.42 22.78 21.31
C GLU A 1069 -90.67 24.10 20.56
N LEU A 1070 -90.86 24.05 19.24
CA LEU A 1070 -91.27 25.20 18.44
C LEU A 1070 -92.68 25.68 18.84
N GLN A 1071 -93.62 24.79 19.15
CA GLN A 1071 -94.96 25.16 19.61
C GLN A 1071 -94.92 26.03 20.88
N LYS A 1072 -93.97 25.80 21.80
CA LYS A 1072 -93.77 26.64 22.99
C LYS A 1072 -93.40 28.09 22.62
N TYR A 1073 -92.71 28.29 21.50
CA TYR A 1073 -92.33 29.61 21.01
C TYR A 1073 -93.54 30.44 20.53
N LEU A 1074 -94.60 29.80 20.02
CA LEU A 1074 -95.86 30.49 19.73
C LEU A 1074 -96.49 31.06 21.00
N GLY A 1075 -96.37 30.37 22.14
CA GLY A 1075 -96.87 30.84 23.43
C GLY A 1075 -96.20 32.12 23.93
N TYR A 1076 -95.02 32.49 23.43
CA TYR A 1076 -94.43 33.81 23.73
C TYR A 1076 -95.28 34.95 23.16
N TRP A 1077 -95.83 34.75 21.95
CA TRP A 1077 -96.65 35.75 21.26
C TRP A 1077 -98.02 35.94 21.90
N ASP A 1078 -98.53 34.98 22.69
CA ASP A 1078 -99.78 35.14 23.45
C ASP A 1078 -99.76 36.33 24.41
N LYS A 1079 -98.58 36.79 24.88
CA LYS A 1079 -98.47 38.02 25.70
C LYS A 1079 -98.86 39.29 24.94
N TYR A 1080 -98.69 39.29 23.63
CA TYR A 1080 -99.00 40.40 22.74
C TYR A 1080 -100.38 40.28 22.11
N LYS A 1081 -101.17 39.26 22.49
CA LYS A 1081 -102.50 38.98 21.96
C LYS A 1081 -103.47 40.16 22.07
N LEU A 1082 -103.27 41.02 23.07
CA LEU A 1082 -104.00 42.29 23.22
C LEU A 1082 -103.82 43.24 22.01
N LEU A 1083 -102.67 43.26 21.34
CA LEU A 1083 -102.37 44.18 20.22
C LEU A 1083 -103.21 43.89 18.96
N TRP A 1084 -103.59 42.62 18.74
CA TRP A 1084 -104.37 42.22 17.57
C TRP A 1084 -105.80 41.74 17.90
N ASN A 1085 -106.12 41.49 19.18
CA ASN A 1085 -107.50 41.22 19.61
C ASN A 1085 -108.26 42.46 20.07
N GLN A 1086 -107.59 43.58 20.38
CA GLN A 1086 -108.30 44.83 20.63
C GLN A 1086 -108.90 45.34 19.32
N ASP A 1087 -110.22 45.48 19.31
CA ASP A 1087 -110.93 46.22 18.28
C ASP A 1087 -110.46 47.68 18.32
N LYS A 1088 -109.52 48.00 17.43
CA LYS A 1088 -108.94 49.34 17.29
C LYS A 1088 -110.04 50.38 17.02
N GLN A 1089 -111.18 50.01 16.44
CA GLN A 1089 -112.29 50.94 16.26
C GLN A 1089 -113.03 51.27 17.56
N ALA A 1090 -113.11 50.34 18.51
CA ALA A 1090 -113.72 50.58 19.82
C ALA A 1090 -112.81 51.41 20.74
N PHE A 1091 -111.48 51.27 20.62
CA PHE A 1091 -110.49 52.08 21.34
C PHE A 1091 -110.40 53.52 20.80
N ILE A 1092 -110.63 53.74 19.50
CA ILE A 1092 -110.66 55.08 18.88
C ILE A 1092 -111.98 55.84 19.16
N ARG A 1093 -113.07 55.15 19.56
CA ARG A 1093 -114.37 55.76 19.92
C ARG A 1093 -114.46 56.21 21.39
N ARG A 1094 -113.46 55.93 22.22
CA ARG A 1094 -113.27 56.46 23.58
C ARG A 1094 -112.12 57.46 23.59
#